data_AF-A0A8H4JWX8-F1
#
_entry.id   AF-A0A8H4JWX8-F1
#
_cell.length_a   1.000
_cell.length_b   1.000
_cell.length_c   1.000
_cell.angle_alpha   90.00
_cell.angle_beta   90.00
_cell.angle_gamma   90.00
#
_symmetry.space_group_name_H-M   'P 1'
#
loop_
_entity.id
_entity.type
_entity.pdbx_description
1 polymer ?
#
loop_
_entity_poly.entity_id
_entity_poly.type
_entity_poly.pdbx_seq_one_letter_code
_entity_poly.pdbx_strand_id
1 'polypeptide(L)'
;MVSNACDRCHRRKVRCDKITPQCGPCKRADATCEYAVSEHQLRRRNVQKLERRIRELTASNETLEAQLRRSEGRSEGPAHNRESSANASVVQAQESPGDGEVAEEVIQMSLIAGGGHHFVGSTSGLLLANLLQSRPQPSSSLHASGWKPNSLPSTSPGGSGLPPKTLASELLKAYCSHDHLCYPFLSTKSLYRSLDSVYDESREKDPVDAFFVDMTLAIGTAQVHKFNWNGVYDAETHYNRAMTRLADVLARDGIERLQALLLVCQYRMGTTSSNTTTSVWHLIGVAARTCLEMGLHRAATYALPQTSDDASRKAKEEEMETKRRCFWSLVALDRVTSLALGRPLALQLEDIDVDLPLSATADQLPEDSSPLSSAPYGTPQYRAATSVFVHIVRYRLICGKIINALHRSAKHVTFPMASYEEMRTALARELQEWHTETANLPLVKSDATAASPASGSSFRSEEWYRLLYHNGMLMLFRPSPCLNDAAVNSVALQNIFDSAREAILLYASLHRSRKLNYSWITMHSVFLAGLSYIFALRHHFQALQLASEPRRARLHTTPTINQVVNDTRSCSKVLVAVSERWDLARNCSDLFDRLSDAVVADVVEAAPAVAPVEALIFGIHNPSYLRESSDGLGRRSRNWRFSISETAKMLDRPPIRIGNVSGATGDHPHAMSRMVRSGNVNVITGDWLSEMNIAWNAITKQEVDPTLGYENGFYEQLDECLDDIMQRDIRVVTNAGALNTDALYDKVKALCERRGYGDVVVAKVLGDDVSDVVKNRDVRVTHLDHPEQTLESWGFEPCCATAYIGCWGIVQALRSGARIVICGRCTDASPVMGAAAWYHGWREDQYEELASSLLAAHLIECGPYVVGANFSGFKDFLPELVDIAFPIAEIDPKGRCTIGRTAEGGGRVTKETVTAQLLYELQGHLYLNPDVVADLSGVRVDQESENRVSVSGVKGMPPPPTAKVMVAAKGGFQAEATFYINGLDVAEKAAMMKAQLAHMFKDSNFSRLSIELYGTPAENPTSQQAGTVSLRVFAQARKKEDIDASKFKVPIYALRMQSYPGYHMNLDFRTMVPKPFMEMFPALMPVSAIDHRVEMSTGVSYRIEPPTNTATYPIVRPSTETHGPVDMLTFGPTEWAPLGNVVHARSGDKGDNSNVGFFVRNDDEYAWLRNLLTVSKLKQLFGDDWFKMNPDRRVERVEFPGINAVHFRVLDNLNGGIASSDRIDGLGKGIGEYLRSRYVDVPKAFLERGKI
;
A
#
# COMPACT_ATOMS: atom_id res chain seq x y z
N MET A 1 -31.11 -35.67 -6.80
CA MET A 1 -32.46 -35.10 -6.53
C MET A 1 -32.28 -33.67 -6.04
N VAL A 2 -33.18 -32.74 -6.37
CA VAL A 2 -33.00 -31.30 -6.03
C VAL A 2 -33.59 -30.99 -4.65
N SER A 3 -32.77 -30.45 -3.74
CA SER A 3 -33.14 -30.17 -2.34
C SER A 3 -34.08 -28.96 -2.17
N ASN A 4 -33.98 -27.95 -3.04
CA ASN A 4 -34.68 -26.67 -2.85
C ASN A 4 -36.04 -26.61 -3.58
N ALA A 5 -36.88 -25.65 -3.19
CA ALA A 5 -38.15 -25.33 -3.85
C ALA A 5 -37.91 -24.48 -5.11
N CYS A 6 -38.92 -24.37 -5.99
CA CYS A 6 -38.87 -23.42 -7.11
C CYS A 6 -38.93 -21.98 -6.60
N ASP A 7 -38.38 -21.04 -7.37
CA ASP A 7 -38.22 -19.63 -7.02
C ASP A 7 -39.51 -18.98 -6.49
N ARG A 8 -40.62 -19.20 -7.20
CA ARG A 8 -41.93 -18.65 -6.85
C ARG A 8 -42.47 -19.23 -5.53
N CYS A 9 -42.32 -20.54 -5.31
CA CYS A 9 -42.74 -21.17 -4.06
C CYS A 9 -41.88 -20.71 -2.88
N HIS A 10 -40.57 -20.57 -3.09
CA HIS A 10 -39.63 -20.05 -2.09
C HIS A 10 -39.99 -18.61 -1.69
N ARG A 11 -40.12 -17.69 -2.66
CA ARG A 11 -40.51 -16.28 -2.41
C ARG A 11 -41.89 -16.15 -1.75
N ARG A 12 -42.84 -17.06 -2.04
CA ARG A 12 -44.17 -17.10 -1.40
C ARG A 12 -44.24 -17.92 -0.10
N LYS A 13 -43.13 -18.50 0.37
CA LYS A 13 -43.05 -19.38 1.56
C LYS A 13 -44.08 -20.54 1.55
N VAL A 14 -44.38 -21.10 0.38
CA VAL A 14 -45.31 -22.24 0.21
C VAL A 14 -44.58 -23.53 -0.17
N ARG A 15 -45.13 -24.68 0.27
CA ARG A 15 -44.50 -26.00 0.07
C ARG A 15 -44.58 -26.42 -1.41
N CYS A 16 -43.44 -26.41 -2.09
CA CYS A 16 -43.31 -26.93 -3.46
C CYS A 16 -43.34 -28.47 -3.47
N ASP A 17 -44.15 -29.06 -4.36
CA ASP A 17 -44.17 -30.52 -4.60
C ASP A 17 -43.04 -31.02 -5.52
N LYS A 18 -42.28 -30.08 -6.12
CA LYS A 18 -41.11 -30.32 -6.98
C LYS A 18 -41.39 -31.10 -8.27
N ILE A 19 -42.65 -31.19 -8.69
CA ILE A 19 -43.00 -31.81 -9.97
C ILE A 19 -42.44 -30.95 -11.12
N THR A 20 -41.72 -31.57 -12.04
CA THR A 20 -41.27 -30.96 -13.31
C THR A 20 -42.22 -31.35 -14.44
N PRO A 21 -42.46 -30.48 -15.44
CA PRO A 21 -41.86 -29.15 -15.63
C PRO A 21 -42.46 -28.04 -14.75
N GLN A 22 -43.66 -28.22 -14.18
CA GLN A 22 -44.35 -27.19 -13.39
C GLN A 22 -44.94 -27.78 -12.10
N CYS A 23 -44.55 -27.24 -10.94
CA CYS A 23 -45.06 -27.70 -9.65
C CYS A 23 -46.55 -27.33 -9.46
N GLY A 24 -47.30 -28.13 -8.72
CA GLY A 24 -48.74 -27.93 -8.49
C GLY A 24 -49.13 -26.54 -7.96
N PRO A 25 -48.40 -25.94 -7.00
CA PRO A 25 -48.64 -24.57 -6.52
C PRO A 25 -48.38 -23.46 -7.56
N CYS A 26 -47.61 -23.73 -8.62
CA CYS A 26 -47.46 -22.81 -9.75
C CYS A 26 -48.50 -23.08 -10.84
N LYS A 27 -48.80 -24.35 -11.13
CA LYS A 27 -49.84 -24.73 -12.10
C LYS A 27 -51.24 -24.26 -11.69
N ARG A 28 -51.61 -24.37 -10.41
CA ARG A 28 -52.90 -23.88 -9.87
C ARG A 28 -53.04 -22.35 -9.84
N ALA A 29 -51.98 -21.61 -10.12
CA ALA A 29 -51.95 -20.16 -10.06
C ALA A 29 -51.35 -19.55 -11.34
N ASP A 30 -51.46 -20.31 -12.43
CA ASP A 30 -51.03 -20.04 -13.80
C ASP A 30 -49.76 -19.20 -13.93
N ALA A 31 -48.69 -19.67 -13.27
CA ALA A 31 -47.45 -18.92 -13.15
C ALA A 31 -46.21 -19.75 -13.51
N THR A 32 -45.20 -19.07 -14.02
CA THR A 32 -43.89 -19.64 -14.38
C THR A 32 -43.24 -20.33 -13.18
N CYS A 33 -42.69 -21.52 -13.42
CA CYS A 33 -42.16 -22.40 -12.38
C CYS A 33 -40.66 -22.66 -12.57
N GLU A 34 -39.88 -21.60 -12.47
CA GLU A 34 -38.43 -21.66 -12.62
C GLU A 34 -37.75 -22.23 -11.36
N TYR A 35 -36.73 -23.03 -11.59
CA TYR A 35 -35.77 -23.49 -10.58
C TYR A 35 -34.42 -22.93 -10.99
N ALA A 36 -33.89 -21.95 -10.25
CA ALA A 36 -32.61 -21.34 -10.59
C ALA A 36 -31.48 -22.38 -10.74
N VAL A 37 -30.80 -22.36 -11.90
CA VAL A 37 -29.64 -23.22 -12.15
C VAL A 37 -28.41 -22.59 -11.50
N SER A 38 -27.86 -23.26 -10.49
CA SER A 38 -26.62 -22.87 -9.82
C SER A 38 -25.48 -22.59 -10.81
N GLU A 39 -24.77 -21.47 -10.60
CA GLU A 39 -23.64 -20.97 -11.41
C GLU A 39 -22.61 -22.06 -11.78
N HIS A 40 -22.47 -23.04 -10.89
CA HIS A 40 -21.56 -24.18 -11.01
C HIS A 40 -21.71 -24.97 -12.33
N GLN A 41 -22.86 -24.90 -13.02
CA GLN A 41 -23.04 -25.50 -14.35
C GLN A 41 -22.51 -24.62 -15.50
N LEU A 42 -22.65 -23.29 -15.41
CA LEU A 42 -22.19 -22.35 -16.45
C LEU A 42 -20.66 -22.35 -16.58
N ARG A 43 -19.93 -22.37 -15.45
CA ARG A 43 -18.45 -22.45 -15.43
C ARG A 43 -17.91 -23.60 -16.30
N ARG A 44 -18.62 -24.74 -16.38
CA ARG A 44 -18.14 -25.96 -17.06
C ARG A 44 -18.09 -25.84 -18.59
N ARG A 45 -18.93 -24.98 -19.20
CA ARG A 45 -19.00 -24.81 -20.67
C ARG A 45 -17.90 -23.89 -21.21
N ASN A 46 -17.49 -22.89 -20.43
CA ASN A 46 -16.45 -21.95 -20.83
C ASN A 46 -15.06 -22.58 -20.87
N VAL A 47 -14.75 -23.48 -19.93
CA VAL A 47 -13.45 -24.19 -19.86
C VAL A 47 -13.09 -24.88 -21.18
N GLN A 48 -14.02 -25.62 -21.79
CA GLN A 48 -13.80 -26.35 -23.04
C GLN A 48 -13.48 -25.43 -24.24
N LYS A 49 -14.09 -24.23 -24.29
CA LYS A 49 -13.81 -23.23 -25.34
C LYS A 49 -12.38 -22.68 -25.22
N LEU A 50 -11.92 -22.47 -23.99
CA LEU A 50 -10.57 -21.97 -23.70
C LEU A 50 -9.48 -23.03 -24.00
N GLU A 51 -9.78 -24.32 -23.83
CA GLU A 51 -8.87 -25.46 -24.05
C GLU A 51 -8.66 -25.85 -25.53
N ARG A 52 -9.66 -25.65 -26.40
CA ARG A 52 -9.40 -25.71 -27.85
C ARG A 52 -8.42 -24.61 -28.24
N ARG A 53 -8.65 -23.38 -27.74
CA ARG A 53 -7.73 -22.27 -27.96
C ARG A 53 -6.36 -22.47 -27.25
N ILE A 54 -6.04 -23.63 -26.61
CA ILE A 54 -4.68 -23.94 -26.11
C ILE A 54 -3.72 -24.50 -27.17
N ARG A 55 -4.19 -25.10 -28.27
CA ARG A 55 -3.32 -25.92 -29.15
C ARG A 55 -2.99 -25.33 -30.53
N GLU A 56 -3.63 -24.24 -30.93
CA GLU A 56 -3.45 -23.65 -32.27
C GLU A 56 -2.67 -22.30 -32.24
N LEU A 57 -1.87 -22.01 -31.19
CA LEU A 57 -0.56 -21.31 -31.29
C LEU A 57 0.54 -22.38 -31.05
N THR A 58 0.32 -23.65 -31.38
CA THR A 58 1.39 -24.65 -31.35
C THR A 58 1.95 -24.95 -32.78
N ALA A 59 1.44 -24.33 -33.89
CA ALA A 59 2.32 -23.68 -34.96
C ALA A 59 2.80 -22.26 -34.45
N SER A 60 3.29 -21.13 -35.17
CA SER A 60 4.09 -19.75 -34.93
C SER A 60 4.90 -19.03 -33.50
N ASN A 61 5.49 -20.00 -31.47
CA ASN A 61 5.85 -21.33 -30.70
C ASN A 61 6.19 -22.91 -31.00
N GLU A 62 6.02 -23.69 -32.11
CA GLU A 62 6.70 -25.01 -32.43
C GLU A 62 7.43 -25.39 -33.83
N THR A 63 7.53 -24.61 -34.94
CA THR A 63 8.50 -24.68 -36.15
C THR A 63 9.36 -23.37 -36.76
N LEU A 64 10.05 -22.19 -36.41
CA LEU A 64 10.51 -20.95 -35.52
C LEU A 64 10.79 -20.67 -33.92
N GLU A 65 11.99 -20.93 -33.30
CA GLU A 65 12.94 -20.52 -32.17
C GLU A 65 14.63 -20.41 -32.23
N ALA A 66 15.71 -20.39 -33.14
CA ALA A 66 16.43 -20.15 -34.53
C ALA A 66 16.81 -18.86 -35.31
N GLN A 67 15.92 -18.27 -36.11
CA GLN A 67 16.16 -17.51 -37.35
C GLN A 67 17.30 -16.50 -37.23
N LEU A 68 17.44 -15.80 -36.11
CA LEU A 68 18.68 -15.16 -35.74
C LEU A 68 19.05 -15.45 -34.25
N ARG A 69 19.07 -16.75 -33.88
CA ARG A 69 20.13 -17.36 -33.04
C ARG A 69 21.51 -17.14 -33.67
N ARG A 70 21.51 -16.75 -34.94
CA ARG A 70 22.55 -16.74 -35.96
C ARG A 70 23.25 -15.38 -36.10
N SER A 71 22.89 -14.36 -35.30
CA SER A 71 23.13 -12.95 -35.66
C SER A 71 24.29 -12.23 -34.97
N GLU A 72 24.45 -12.38 -33.64
CA GLU A 72 24.97 -11.26 -32.83
C GLU A 72 26.33 -11.44 -32.15
N GLY A 73 27.04 -12.54 -32.37
CA GLY A 73 28.44 -12.64 -31.96
C GLY A 73 29.38 -11.89 -32.92
N ARG A 74 29.70 -10.60 -32.67
CA ARG A 74 30.83 -9.84 -33.28
C ARG A 74 31.03 -8.40 -32.73
N SER A 75 32.03 -8.22 -31.84
CA SER A 75 33.08 -7.14 -31.80
C SER A 75 33.47 -6.63 -30.40
N GLU A 76 34.79 -6.50 -30.08
CA GLU A 76 35.35 -5.62 -29.02
C GLU A 76 36.88 -5.39 -29.19
N GLY A 77 37.48 -4.35 -28.55
CA GLY A 77 38.92 -3.99 -28.59
C GLY A 77 39.32 -2.72 -27.78
N PRO A 78 40.62 -2.44 -27.46
CA PRO A 78 40.97 -1.86 -26.13
C PRO A 78 41.89 -0.59 -25.99
N ALA A 79 41.64 0.17 -24.88
CA ALA A 79 42.53 0.85 -23.90
C ALA A 79 43.55 2.01 -24.23
N HIS A 80 43.46 3.15 -23.48
CA HIS A 80 44.56 3.75 -22.65
C HIS A 80 44.10 4.88 -21.65
N ASN A 81 44.95 5.87 -21.24
CA ASN A 81 45.00 6.42 -19.85
C ASN A 81 45.13 7.99 -19.66
N ARG A 82 44.73 8.48 -18.47
CA ARG A 82 45.03 9.77 -17.74
C ARG A 82 44.44 11.18 -18.10
N GLU A 83 43.71 11.71 -17.10
CA GLU A 83 43.77 13.05 -16.43
C GLU A 83 43.56 14.43 -17.13
N SER A 84 42.50 15.11 -16.66
CA SER A 84 42.38 16.56 -16.31
C SER A 84 41.72 17.61 -17.26
N SER A 85 40.95 18.51 -16.61
CA SER A 85 40.55 19.88 -16.99
C SER A 85 39.53 20.18 -18.12
N ALA A 86 38.31 20.52 -17.68
CA ALA A 86 37.39 21.57 -18.18
C ALA A 86 36.70 21.50 -19.57
N ASN A 87 35.43 21.91 -19.56
CA ASN A 87 34.61 22.61 -20.58
C ASN A 87 34.88 22.33 -22.09
N ALA A 88 33.90 21.98 -22.93
CA ALA A 88 32.45 22.24 -22.85
C ALA A 88 31.64 21.33 -23.79
N SER A 89 30.30 21.42 -23.68
CA SER A 89 29.27 21.12 -24.71
C SER A 89 29.27 19.74 -25.40
N VAL A 90 28.16 19.01 -25.30
CA VAL A 90 27.42 18.54 -26.48
C VAL A 90 25.93 18.29 -26.13
N VAL A 91 25.07 18.85 -26.99
CA VAL A 91 23.68 18.51 -27.35
C VAL A 91 22.92 17.48 -26.50
N GLN A 92 21.73 17.87 -26.02
CA GLN A 92 20.69 16.96 -25.53
C GLN A 92 20.21 16.01 -26.63
N ALA A 93 20.23 14.70 -26.38
CA ALA A 93 19.38 13.74 -27.08
C ALA A 93 18.13 13.47 -26.24
N GLN A 94 16.96 13.38 -26.87
CA GLN A 94 15.70 13.20 -26.17
C GLN A 94 15.55 11.78 -25.60
N GLU A 95 15.02 11.69 -24.38
CA GLU A 95 14.39 10.47 -23.85
C GLU A 95 12.89 10.76 -23.63
N SER A 96 12.07 9.73 -23.76
CA SER A 96 10.60 9.78 -23.75
C SER A 96 10.03 8.87 -22.66
N PRO A 97 8.89 9.22 -22.03
CA PRO A 97 8.35 8.45 -20.90
C PRO A 97 7.73 7.11 -21.33
N GLY A 98 7.87 6.08 -20.49
CA GLY A 98 7.18 4.78 -20.69
C GLY A 98 7.64 3.60 -19.83
N ASP A 99 8.84 3.65 -19.22
CA ASP A 99 9.54 2.45 -18.77
C ASP A 99 9.68 2.34 -17.24
N GLY A 100 9.03 1.34 -16.62
CA GLY A 100 9.24 1.01 -15.20
C GLY A 100 8.37 -0.11 -14.60
N GLU A 101 7.07 -0.17 -14.95
CA GLU A 101 6.04 -0.93 -14.19
C GLU A 101 6.37 -2.41 -13.90
N VAL A 102 6.90 -3.15 -14.89
CA VAL A 102 7.21 -4.58 -14.72
C VAL A 102 8.26 -4.83 -13.64
N ALA A 103 9.18 -3.88 -13.45
CA ALA A 103 10.25 -3.96 -12.48
C ALA A 103 9.75 -3.75 -11.05
N GLU A 104 8.76 -2.86 -10.89
CA GLU A 104 8.18 -2.51 -9.60
C GLU A 104 7.42 -3.69 -8.97
N GLU A 105 6.63 -4.44 -9.75
CA GLU A 105 5.96 -5.66 -9.26
C GLU A 105 6.95 -6.77 -8.87
N VAL A 106 8.03 -6.95 -9.64
CA VAL A 106 9.10 -7.90 -9.28
C VAL A 106 9.83 -7.47 -8.00
N ILE A 107 10.05 -6.17 -7.83
CA ILE A 107 10.59 -5.57 -6.60
C ILE A 107 9.63 -5.81 -5.44
N GLN A 108 8.35 -5.47 -5.58
CA GLN A 108 7.30 -5.60 -4.57
C GLN A 108 7.20 -7.04 -4.04
N MET A 109 7.05 -8.02 -4.94
CA MET A 109 7.01 -9.43 -4.58
C MET A 109 8.29 -9.89 -3.83
N SER A 110 9.46 -9.40 -4.23
CA SER A 110 10.75 -9.71 -3.59
C SER A 110 10.96 -9.01 -2.23
N LEU A 111 10.36 -7.84 -2.02
CA LEU A 111 10.52 -7.04 -0.81
C LEU A 111 9.52 -7.39 0.29
N ILE A 112 8.28 -7.74 -0.10
CA ILE A 112 7.21 -8.22 0.77
C ILE A 112 7.58 -9.60 1.34
N ALA A 113 7.81 -10.61 0.49
CA ALA A 113 8.22 -11.93 0.98
C ALA A 113 9.58 -11.90 1.72
N GLY A 114 10.45 -10.95 1.35
CA GLY A 114 11.73 -10.70 2.01
C GLY A 114 11.64 -9.90 3.30
N GLY A 115 10.46 -9.39 3.64
CA GLY A 115 10.14 -8.63 4.84
C GLY A 115 11.10 -7.49 5.15
N GLY A 116 11.45 -6.69 4.15
CA GLY A 116 12.35 -5.56 4.32
C GLY A 116 12.83 -4.97 2.99
N HIS A 117 12.38 -3.76 2.70
CA HIS A 117 12.38 -3.12 1.38
C HIS A 117 13.74 -2.56 0.89
N HIS A 118 14.87 -3.10 1.38
CA HIS A 118 16.16 -2.41 1.27
C HIS A 118 17.06 -2.89 0.12
N PHE A 119 16.78 -4.03 -0.50
CA PHE A 119 17.60 -4.59 -1.58
C PHE A 119 16.84 -5.62 -2.42
N VAL A 120 16.97 -5.55 -3.74
CA VAL A 120 16.48 -6.55 -4.70
C VAL A 120 17.62 -6.86 -5.68
N GLY A 121 18.26 -8.02 -5.52
CA GLY A 121 19.32 -8.51 -6.41
C GLY A 121 18.76 -9.17 -7.67
N SER A 122 19.62 -9.39 -8.65
CA SER A 122 19.22 -9.73 -10.02
C SER A 122 18.46 -11.06 -10.20
N THR A 123 18.61 -12.03 -9.29
CA THR A 123 17.90 -13.33 -9.36
C THR A 123 16.40 -13.22 -9.10
N SER A 124 15.95 -12.08 -8.54
CA SER A 124 14.53 -11.72 -8.39
C SER A 124 13.76 -11.68 -9.71
N GLY A 125 14.46 -11.51 -10.84
CA GLY A 125 13.88 -11.21 -12.15
C GLY A 125 13.91 -9.72 -12.52
N LEU A 126 14.35 -8.83 -11.63
CA LEU A 126 14.37 -7.37 -11.86
C LEU A 126 15.07 -6.97 -13.18
N LEU A 127 16.19 -7.61 -13.53
CA LEU A 127 16.88 -7.33 -14.79
C LEU A 127 16.07 -7.75 -16.03
N LEU A 128 15.38 -8.89 -15.97
CA LEU A 128 14.46 -9.35 -17.03
C LEU A 128 13.25 -8.40 -17.16
N ALA A 129 12.75 -7.89 -16.04
CA ALA A 129 11.65 -6.94 -15.99
C ALA A 129 12.03 -5.56 -16.58
N ASN A 130 13.25 -5.07 -16.31
CA ASN A 130 13.80 -3.88 -16.97
C ASN A 130 13.98 -4.09 -18.49
N LEU A 131 14.33 -5.29 -18.93
CA LEU A 131 14.56 -5.60 -20.36
C LEU A 131 13.26 -5.92 -21.13
N LEU A 132 12.12 -6.01 -20.46
CA LEU A 132 10.79 -5.99 -21.07
C LEU A 132 10.28 -4.57 -21.35
N GLN A 133 10.99 -3.56 -20.85
CA GLN A 133 10.75 -2.14 -21.06
C GLN A 133 11.59 -1.61 -22.24
N SER A 134 11.30 -0.40 -22.69
CA SER A 134 11.61 0.08 -24.04
C SER A 134 13.00 0.72 -24.22
N ARG A 135 13.75 1.02 -23.14
CA ARG A 135 15.19 1.37 -23.16
C ARG A 135 15.94 0.93 -21.89
N PRO A 136 17.25 0.60 -21.99
CA PRO A 136 18.09 0.27 -20.84
C PRO A 136 18.85 1.48 -20.26
N GLN A 137 18.71 1.72 -18.96
CA GLN A 137 19.48 2.71 -18.18
C GLN A 137 20.48 2.00 -17.21
N PRO A 138 21.62 2.62 -16.81
CA PRO A 138 22.67 1.95 -16.05
C PRO A 138 22.33 1.72 -14.56
N SER A 139 22.77 0.59 -14.01
CA SER A 139 22.49 0.23 -12.62
C SER A 139 23.20 1.13 -11.59
N SER A 140 22.42 1.89 -10.82
CA SER A 140 22.85 2.55 -9.57
C SER A 140 21.96 2.12 -8.39
N SER A 141 22.36 2.41 -7.15
CA SER A 141 21.94 1.64 -5.97
C SER A 141 20.58 2.02 -5.38
N LEU A 142 19.65 1.06 -5.38
CA LEU A 142 18.32 1.15 -4.76
C LEU A 142 18.35 1.25 -3.21
N HIS A 143 17.37 1.97 -2.64
CA HIS A 143 17.22 2.17 -1.19
C HIS A 143 15.76 2.13 -0.68
N ALA A 144 15.43 1.08 0.10
CA ALA A 144 15.03 1.24 1.51
C ALA A 144 13.60 1.69 1.93
N SER A 145 12.51 1.34 1.22
CA SER A 145 11.12 1.73 1.59
C SER A 145 10.46 0.89 2.72
N GLY A 146 11.15 0.64 3.84
CA GLY A 146 10.89 -0.41 4.86
C GLY A 146 9.42 -0.80 5.22
N TRP A 147 9.18 -2.11 5.32
CA TRP A 147 7.87 -2.77 5.53
C TRP A 147 7.22 -2.44 6.90
N LYS A 148 5.89 -2.31 6.93
CA LYS A 148 5.09 -2.53 8.14
C LYS A 148 4.32 -3.85 8.03
N PRO A 149 4.43 -4.76 9.02
CA PRO A 149 3.67 -6.00 9.05
C PRO A 149 2.27 -5.81 9.63
N ASN A 150 1.35 -6.73 9.33
CA ASN A 150 0.04 -6.76 10.00
C ASN A 150 0.15 -7.26 11.44
N SER A 151 -0.83 -6.88 12.26
CA SER A 151 -1.05 -7.36 13.61
C SER A 151 -2.11 -8.47 13.64
N LEU A 152 -1.97 -9.38 14.62
CA LEU A 152 -2.70 -10.65 14.66
C LEU A 152 -4.23 -10.46 14.83
N PRO A 153 -5.05 -11.28 14.15
CA PRO A 153 -6.45 -11.43 14.53
C PRO A 153 -6.49 -12.07 15.92
N SER A 154 -6.90 -11.31 16.92
CA SER A 154 -7.12 -11.79 18.28
C SER A 154 -8.39 -12.65 18.32
N THR A 155 -8.25 -13.93 17.97
CA THR A 155 -9.29 -14.92 18.25
C THR A 155 -9.62 -14.91 19.74
N SER A 156 -10.90 -14.73 20.07
CA SER A 156 -11.39 -14.96 21.42
C SER A 156 -11.08 -16.41 21.83
N PRO A 157 -10.79 -16.71 23.11
CA PRO A 157 -10.31 -18.03 23.54
C PRO A 157 -11.42 -19.11 23.54
N GLY A 158 -11.86 -19.49 22.34
CA GLY A 158 -12.82 -20.56 22.09
C GLY A 158 -12.16 -21.94 22.13
N GLY A 159 -11.95 -22.47 23.34
CA GLY A 159 -11.50 -23.85 23.56
C GLY A 159 -10.01 -24.08 23.30
N SER A 160 -9.16 -23.76 24.28
CA SER A 160 -7.69 -23.89 24.22
C SER A 160 -7.17 -25.35 24.31
N GLY A 161 -7.87 -26.29 23.71
CA GLY A 161 -7.52 -27.71 23.71
C GLY A 161 -6.51 -28.11 22.64
N LEU A 162 -5.93 -29.30 22.80
CA LEU A 162 -5.36 -30.05 21.69
C LEU A 162 -6.51 -30.71 20.89
N PRO A 163 -6.36 -30.91 19.56
CA PRO A 163 -7.33 -31.68 18.78
C PRO A 163 -7.41 -33.14 19.27
N PRO A 164 -8.43 -33.94 18.88
CA PRO A 164 -8.46 -35.36 19.20
C PRO A 164 -7.21 -36.10 18.72
N LYS A 165 -6.65 -37.00 19.55
CA LYS A 165 -5.36 -37.69 19.26
C LYS A 165 -5.35 -38.43 17.91
N THR A 166 -6.51 -38.89 17.45
CA THR A 166 -6.72 -39.46 16.11
C THR A 166 -6.42 -38.44 15.00
N LEU A 167 -7.07 -37.28 15.02
CA LEU A 167 -6.83 -36.18 14.08
C LEU A 167 -5.39 -35.67 14.16
N ALA A 168 -4.83 -35.55 15.37
CA ALA A 168 -3.44 -35.14 15.55
C ALA A 168 -2.44 -36.13 14.92
N SER A 169 -2.74 -37.43 15.02
CA SER A 169 -1.96 -38.49 14.39
C SER A 169 -2.08 -38.46 12.86
N GLU A 170 -3.24 -38.11 12.29
CA GLU A 170 -3.43 -37.91 10.85
C GLU A 170 -2.70 -36.67 10.32
N LEU A 171 -2.71 -35.57 11.07
CA LEU A 171 -1.98 -34.34 10.73
C LEU A 171 -0.46 -34.52 10.80
N LEU A 172 0.06 -35.18 11.84
CA LEU A 172 1.48 -35.55 11.91
C LEU A 172 1.87 -36.50 10.77
N LYS A 173 1.00 -37.47 10.44
CA LYS A 173 1.17 -38.36 9.29
C LYS A 173 1.20 -37.59 7.96
N ALA A 174 0.42 -36.52 7.81
CA ALA A 174 0.46 -35.66 6.62
C ALA A 174 1.79 -34.88 6.52
N TYR A 175 2.27 -34.29 7.63
CA TYR A 175 3.58 -33.64 7.71
C TYR A 175 4.72 -34.62 7.34
N CYS A 176 4.74 -35.83 7.92
CA CYS A 176 5.71 -36.86 7.57
C CYS A 176 5.62 -37.32 6.10
N SER A 177 4.44 -37.26 5.47
CA SER A 177 4.23 -37.74 4.09
C SER A 177 4.58 -36.70 3.01
N HIS A 178 4.95 -35.47 3.38
CA HIS A 178 5.27 -34.40 2.44
C HIS A 178 6.43 -33.52 2.92
N ASP A 179 6.18 -32.72 3.95
CA ASP A 179 7.06 -31.68 4.46
C ASP A 179 8.39 -32.23 5.00
N HIS A 180 8.33 -33.38 5.69
CA HIS A 180 9.52 -34.08 6.17
C HIS A 180 10.39 -34.62 5.04
N LEU A 181 9.82 -34.98 3.88
CA LEU A 181 10.60 -35.50 2.73
C LEU A 181 11.53 -34.44 2.12
N CYS A 182 11.15 -33.16 2.20
CA CYS A 182 11.98 -32.05 1.73
C CYS A 182 12.92 -31.51 2.82
N TYR A 183 12.58 -31.70 4.11
CA TYR A 183 13.32 -31.17 5.25
C TYR A 183 13.34 -32.16 6.45
N PRO A 184 14.09 -33.29 6.37
CA PRO A 184 14.03 -34.39 7.34
C PRO A 184 14.89 -34.15 8.59
N PHE A 185 14.87 -32.94 9.14
CA PHE A 185 15.71 -32.52 10.28
C PHE A 185 15.20 -32.97 11.66
N LEU A 186 14.01 -33.58 11.73
CA LEU A 186 13.42 -34.19 12.93
C LEU A 186 13.40 -35.72 12.81
N SER A 187 13.52 -36.43 13.93
CA SER A 187 13.29 -37.89 13.96
C SER A 187 11.80 -38.18 14.08
N THR A 188 11.23 -38.92 13.11
CA THR A 188 9.81 -39.34 13.13
C THR A 188 9.49 -40.17 14.37
N LYS A 189 10.41 -41.06 14.77
CA LYS A 189 10.34 -41.87 16.00
C LYS A 189 10.28 -41.00 17.27
N SER A 190 10.97 -39.86 17.29
CA SER A 190 10.83 -38.88 18.38
C SER A 190 9.49 -38.17 18.30
N LEU A 191 9.06 -37.67 17.14
CA LEU A 191 7.80 -36.92 17.00
C LEU A 191 6.56 -37.73 17.42
N TYR A 192 6.47 -39.02 17.09
CA TYR A 192 5.38 -39.86 17.58
C TYR A 192 5.45 -40.08 19.11
N ARG A 193 6.65 -40.18 19.70
CA ARG A 193 6.81 -40.22 21.17
C ARG A 193 6.41 -38.90 21.81
N SER A 194 6.79 -37.75 21.23
CA SER A 194 6.38 -36.42 21.69
C SER A 194 4.85 -36.27 21.61
N LEU A 195 4.22 -36.79 20.55
CA LEU A 195 2.76 -36.83 20.43
C LEU A 195 2.11 -37.74 21.49
N ASP A 196 2.70 -38.89 21.81
CA ASP A 196 2.22 -39.73 22.91
C ASP A 196 2.36 -39.03 24.27
N SER A 197 3.52 -38.42 24.52
CA SER A 197 3.89 -37.65 25.72
C SER A 197 2.95 -36.46 25.98
N VAL A 198 2.70 -35.64 24.96
CA VAL A 198 1.84 -34.44 25.03
C VAL A 198 0.35 -34.78 25.27
N TYR A 199 -0.05 -36.03 25.03
CA TYR A 199 -1.42 -36.53 25.28
C TYR A 199 -1.50 -37.47 26.51
N ASP A 200 -0.41 -37.71 27.23
CA ASP A 200 -0.41 -38.39 28.52
C ASP A 200 -0.77 -37.40 29.63
N GLU A 201 -2.00 -37.45 30.13
CA GLU A 201 -2.48 -36.57 31.21
C GLU A 201 -1.82 -36.86 32.57
N SER A 202 -1.07 -37.98 32.71
CA SER A 202 -0.35 -38.31 33.94
C SER A 202 1.04 -37.69 34.04
N ARG A 203 1.48 -36.92 33.03
CA ARG A 203 2.83 -36.35 32.93
C ARG A 203 2.85 -34.85 32.79
N GLU A 204 3.88 -34.23 33.37
CA GLU A 204 4.25 -32.85 33.05
C GLU A 204 4.77 -32.79 31.61
N LYS A 205 4.34 -31.78 30.85
CA LYS A 205 4.53 -31.71 29.40
C LYS A 205 5.76 -30.89 29.07
N ASP A 206 6.80 -31.55 28.56
CA ASP A 206 8.04 -30.87 28.16
C ASP A 206 7.76 -29.79 27.08
N PRO A 207 8.29 -28.56 27.22
CA PRO A 207 8.01 -27.48 26.29
C PRO A 207 8.55 -27.72 24.87
N VAL A 208 9.61 -28.52 24.68
CA VAL A 208 10.10 -28.90 23.35
C VAL A 208 9.18 -29.92 22.69
N ASP A 209 8.76 -30.96 23.43
CA ASP A 209 7.76 -31.93 22.93
C ASP A 209 6.48 -31.20 22.51
N ALA A 210 5.96 -30.30 23.36
CA ALA A 210 4.76 -29.53 23.08
C ALA A 210 4.94 -28.57 21.88
N PHE A 211 6.10 -27.90 21.77
CA PHE A 211 6.40 -27.01 20.65
C PHE A 211 6.53 -27.78 19.31
N PHE A 212 7.25 -28.90 19.28
CA PHE A 212 7.40 -29.71 18.07
C PHE A 212 6.07 -30.36 17.63
N VAL A 213 5.23 -30.80 18.57
CA VAL A 213 3.88 -31.27 18.26
C VAL A 213 3.04 -30.12 17.68
N ASP A 214 2.95 -28.98 18.36
CA ASP A 214 2.12 -27.86 17.88
C ASP A 214 2.58 -27.33 16.50
N MET A 215 3.90 -27.23 16.25
CA MET A 215 4.43 -26.81 14.95
C MET A 215 4.20 -27.84 13.84
N THR A 216 4.39 -29.14 14.10
CA THR A 216 4.16 -30.17 13.06
C THR A 216 2.68 -30.36 12.75
N LEU A 217 1.79 -30.18 13.73
CA LEU A 217 0.35 -30.10 13.50
C LEU A 217 -0.01 -28.83 12.69
N ALA A 218 0.60 -27.67 12.96
CA ALA A 218 0.35 -26.43 12.21
C ALA A 218 0.73 -26.57 10.72
N ILE A 219 1.92 -27.11 10.43
CA ILE A 219 2.37 -27.37 9.05
C ILE A 219 1.51 -28.45 8.40
N GLY A 220 1.24 -29.57 9.10
CA GLY A 220 0.38 -30.65 8.60
C GLY A 220 -1.04 -30.19 8.26
N THR A 221 -1.61 -29.28 9.05
CA THR A 221 -2.95 -28.70 8.81
C THR A 221 -2.94 -27.83 7.55
N ALA A 222 -1.95 -26.94 7.41
CA ALA A 222 -1.78 -26.13 6.19
C ALA A 222 -1.64 -27.00 4.93
N GLN A 223 -0.87 -28.09 5.01
CA GLN A 223 -0.68 -29.05 3.93
C GLN A 223 -1.96 -29.83 3.57
N VAL A 224 -2.74 -30.31 4.55
CA VAL A 224 -4.01 -31.02 4.29
C VAL A 224 -5.08 -30.08 3.75
N HIS A 225 -5.18 -28.86 4.29
CA HIS A 225 -6.21 -27.88 3.93
C HIS A 225 -5.84 -27.01 2.71
N LYS A 226 -4.71 -27.25 2.03
CA LYS A 226 -4.25 -26.46 0.86
C LYS A 226 -5.18 -26.45 -0.37
N PHE A 227 -6.32 -27.15 -0.33
CA PHE A 227 -7.39 -27.11 -1.33
C PHE A 227 -8.75 -26.65 -0.80
N ASN A 228 -8.85 -26.29 0.49
CA ASN A 228 -10.09 -25.90 1.16
C ASN A 228 -9.90 -24.58 1.92
N TRP A 229 -9.74 -23.48 1.18
CA TRP A 229 -9.41 -22.16 1.74
C TRP A 229 -10.52 -21.54 2.61
N ASN A 230 -11.76 -21.99 2.48
CA ASN A 230 -12.86 -21.66 3.40
C ASN A 230 -12.85 -22.50 4.71
N GLY A 231 -11.82 -23.32 4.93
CA GLY A 231 -11.80 -24.43 5.88
C GLY A 231 -10.95 -24.24 7.14
N VAL A 232 -11.39 -23.33 8.04
CA VAL A 232 -11.04 -23.25 9.49
C VAL A 232 -9.65 -22.71 9.87
N TYR A 233 -9.63 -21.81 10.87
CA TYR A 233 -8.48 -21.06 11.42
C TYR A 233 -7.51 -21.88 12.32
N ASP A 234 -7.47 -23.21 12.20
CA ASP A 234 -6.78 -24.05 13.21
C ASP A 234 -5.25 -24.09 13.04
N ALA A 235 -4.74 -23.98 11.80
CA ALA A 235 -3.29 -23.95 11.55
C ALA A 235 -2.58 -22.76 12.23
N GLU A 236 -3.21 -21.58 12.26
CA GLU A 236 -2.70 -20.40 12.97
C GLU A 236 -2.92 -20.53 14.49
N THR A 237 -3.98 -21.20 14.92
CA THR A 237 -4.21 -21.52 16.35
C THR A 237 -3.12 -22.44 16.91
N HIS A 238 -2.75 -23.49 16.16
CA HIS A 238 -1.65 -24.39 16.49
C HIS A 238 -0.30 -23.65 16.49
N TYR A 239 -0.01 -22.82 15.47
CA TYR A 239 1.21 -22.01 15.40
C TYR A 239 1.31 -21.03 16.58
N ASN A 240 0.24 -20.29 16.89
CA ASN A 240 0.23 -19.35 18.01
C ASN A 240 0.45 -20.07 19.35
N ARG A 241 -0.13 -21.27 19.54
CA ARG A 241 0.11 -22.11 20.72
C ARG A 241 1.58 -22.55 20.82
N ALA A 242 2.23 -22.92 19.71
CA ALA A 242 3.67 -23.16 19.70
C ALA A 242 4.47 -21.90 20.07
N MET A 243 4.14 -20.73 19.50
CA MET A 243 4.90 -19.49 19.72
C MET A 243 4.92 -19.06 21.20
N THR A 244 3.93 -19.42 22.01
CA THR A 244 3.96 -19.18 23.47
C THR A 244 5.15 -19.83 24.19
N ARG A 245 5.72 -20.91 23.64
CA ARG A 245 6.84 -21.68 24.23
C ARG A 245 8.17 -21.48 23.49
N LEU A 246 8.21 -20.62 22.46
CA LEU A 246 9.40 -20.45 21.63
C LEU A 246 10.61 -19.95 22.46
N ALA A 247 10.37 -19.09 23.45
CA ALA A 247 11.43 -18.60 24.34
C ALA A 247 12.07 -19.74 25.15
N ASP A 248 11.27 -20.62 25.74
CA ASP A 248 11.74 -21.75 26.55
C ASP A 248 12.54 -22.76 25.73
N VAL A 249 12.16 -22.95 24.45
CA VAL A 249 12.85 -23.84 23.51
C VAL A 249 14.15 -23.23 22.99
N LEU A 250 14.18 -21.91 22.72
CA LEU A 250 15.40 -21.22 22.31
C LEU A 250 16.40 -21.05 23.47
N ALA A 251 15.94 -21.10 24.72
CA ALA A 251 16.78 -21.08 25.92
C ALA A 251 17.47 -22.42 26.23
N ARG A 252 17.21 -23.49 25.47
CA ARG A 252 17.88 -24.80 25.64
C ARG A 252 19.14 -24.91 24.78
N ASP A 253 20.23 -25.31 25.41
CA ASP A 253 21.45 -25.75 24.73
C ASP A 253 21.18 -27.06 23.98
N GLY A 254 21.56 -27.12 22.70
CA GLY A 254 21.40 -28.33 21.88
C GLY A 254 21.13 -28.05 20.40
N ILE A 255 20.59 -29.07 19.73
CA ILE A 255 20.14 -29.01 18.33
C ILE A 255 18.67 -28.56 18.22
N GLU A 256 17.93 -28.68 19.32
CA GLU A 256 16.52 -28.38 19.52
C GLU A 256 16.20 -26.93 19.18
N ARG A 257 17.05 -25.97 19.61
CA ARG A 257 16.93 -24.54 19.26
C ARG A 257 17.05 -24.30 17.75
N LEU A 258 17.90 -25.04 17.04
CA LEU A 258 18.02 -24.95 15.58
C LEU A 258 16.83 -25.62 14.89
N GLN A 259 16.39 -26.79 15.36
CA GLN A 259 15.19 -27.48 14.86
C GLN A 259 13.92 -26.63 15.03
N ALA A 260 13.80 -25.88 16.13
CA ALA A 260 12.71 -24.94 16.34
C ALA A 260 12.72 -23.78 15.34
N LEU A 261 13.89 -23.16 15.11
CA LEU A 261 14.05 -22.13 14.07
C LEU A 261 13.73 -22.66 12.67
N LEU A 262 14.14 -23.90 12.35
CA LEU A 262 13.86 -24.55 11.07
C LEU A 262 12.35 -24.81 10.88
N LEU A 263 11.63 -25.27 11.91
CA LEU A 263 10.18 -25.42 11.89
C LEU A 263 9.46 -24.08 11.64
N VAL A 264 9.90 -23.00 12.29
CA VAL A 264 9.33 -21.66 12.08
C VAL A 264 9.59 -21.17 10.67
N CYS A 265 10.81 -21.36 10.13
CA CYS A 265 11.11 -21.04 8.73
C CYS A 265 10.21 -21.84 7.77
N GLN A 266 10.06 -23.15 7.98
CA GLN A 266 9.25 -24.03 7.15
C GLN A 266 7.77 -23.63 7.13
N TYR A 267 7.16 -23.41 8.30
CA TYR A 267 5.77 -22.93 8.39
C TYR A 267 5.59 -21.60 7.64
N ARG A 268 6.48 -20.64 7.86
CA ARG A 268 6.40 -19.29 7.27
C ARG A 268 6.71 -19.25 5.76
N MET A 269 7.26 -20.32 5.19
CA MET A 269 7.38 -20.52 3.74
C MET A 269 6.15 -21.20 3.12
N GLY A 270 5.38 -21.96 3.91
CA GLY A 270 4.21 -22.72 3.45
C GLY A 270 2.86 -22.01 3.64
N THR A 271 2.77 -20.97 4.47
CA THR A 271 1.52 -20.27 4.81
C THR A 271 1.43 -18.85 4.25
N THR A 272 0.20 -18.36 4.05
CA THR A 272 -0.09 -17.03 3.51
C THR A 272 -0.61 -16.01 4.53
N SER A 273 -0.61 -16.35 5.82
CA SER A 273 -1.07 -15.47 6.92
C SER A 273 -0.41 -14.09 6.88
N SER A 274 -1.23 -13.04 6.98
CA SER A 274 -0.83 -11.63 6.84
C SER A 274 0.14 -11.12 7.92
N ASN A 275 0.30 -11.87 9.02
CA ASN A 275 1.09 -11.54 10.22
C ASN A 275 2.61 -11.71 10.04
N THR A 276 3.17 -11.14 8.98
CA THR A 276 4.57 -11.30 8.59
C THR A 276 5.53 -10.35 9.32
N THR A 277 5.37 -10.21 10.64
CA THR A 277 6.20 -9.38 11.53
C THR A 277 7.71 -9.66 11.50
N THR A 278 8.10 -10.83 11.00
CA THR A 278 9.51 -11.21 10.84
C THR A 278 9.72 -11.87 9.47
N SER A 279 10.71 -11.35 8.75
CA SER A 279 11.21 -11.85 7.46
C SER A 279 11.78 -13.27 7.55
N VAL A 280 11.38 -14.14 6.61
CA VAL A 280 11.89 -15.52 6.51
C VAL A 280 13.40 -15.55 6.26
N TRP A 281 13.92 -14.65 5.40
CA TRP A 281 15.35 -14.55 5.13
C TRP A 281 16.16 -14.18 6.38
N HIS A 282 15.63 -13.29 7.23
CA HIS A 282 16.29 -12.94 8.49
C HIS A 282 16.25 -14.09 9.51
N LEU A 283 15.15 -14.85 9.58
CA LEU A 283 15.05 -16.06 10.43
C LEU A 283 16.04 -17.14 9.99
N ILE A 284 16.16 -17.40 8.69
CA ILE A 284 17.17 -18.28 8.11
C ILE A 284 18.59 -17.75 8.42
N GLY A 285 18.80 -16.44 8.37
CA GLY A 285 20.06 -15.81 8.77
C GLY A 285 20.41 -15.96 10.26
N VAL A 286 19.41 -16.03 11.15
CA VAL A 286 19.61 -16.39 12.57
C VAL A 286 19.98 -17.87 12.68
N ALA A 287 19.21 -18.76 12.07
CA ALA A 287 19.49 -20.19 12.05
C ALA A 287 20.89 -20.52 11.46
N ALA A 288 21.32 -19.78 10.44
CA ALA A 288 22.68 -19.83 9.88
C ALA A 288 23.74 -19.50 10.93
N ARG A 289 23.59 -18.40 11.68
CA ARG A 289 24.53 -18.05 12.75
C ARG A 289 24.55 -19.09 13.86
N THR A 290 23.41 -19.57 14.33
CA THR A 290 23.31 -20.67 15.32
C THR A 290 23.98 -21.96 14.80
N CYS A 291 23.85 -22.26 13.52
CA CYS A 291 24.47 -23.42 12.88
C CYS A 291 25.99 -23.29 12.69
N LEU A 292 26.49 -22.07 12.46
CA LEU A 292 27.92 -21.75 12.43
C LEU A 292 28.54 -21.80 13.83
N GLU A 293 27.87 -21.20 14.83
CA GLU A 293 28.21 -21.23 16.26
C GLU A 293 28.36 -22.66 16.79
N MET A 294 27.45 -23.56 16.38
CA MET A 294 27.51 -25.00 16.70
C MET A 294 28.53 -25.80 15.88
N GLY A 295 29.30 -25.17 14.99
CA GLY A 295 30.30 -25.84 14.16
C GLY A 295 29.74 -26.82 13.13
N LEU A 296 28.43 -26.87 12.89
CA LEU A 296 27.78 -27.91 12.06
C LEU A 296 28.13 -27.80 10.57
N HIS A 297 28.76 -26.70 10.17
CA HIS A 297 29.33 -26.48 8.84
C HIS A 297 30.71 -27.16 8.64
N ARG A 298 31.28 -27.77 9.70
CA ARG A 298 32.58 -28.44 9.65
C ARG A 298 32.49 -29.96 9.78
N ALA A 299 33.17 -30.69 8.90
CA ALA A 299 33.31 -32.15 8.92
C ALA A 299 33.80 -32.68 10.29
N ALA A 300 34.73 -31.98 10.92
CA ALA A 300 35.28 -32.32 12.23
C ALA A 300 34.20 -32.48 13.34
N THR A 301 33.10 -31.73 13.24
CA THR A 301 31.97 -31.79 14.20
C THR A 301 31.20 -33.11 14.14
N TYR A 302 31.38 -33.88 13.05
CA TYR A 302 30.76 -35.19 12.83
C TYR A 302 31.71 -36.36 13.14
N ALA A 303 32.92 -36.09 13.65
CA ALA A 303 33.89 -37.13 13.99
C ALA A 303 33.41 -37.99 15.16
N LEU A 304 33.34 -39.31 14.96
CA LEU A 304 32.91 -40.25 15.98
C LEU A 304 34.06 -40.57 16.96
N PRO A 305 33.85 -40.48 18.29
CA PRO A 305 34.83 -40.96 19.26
C PRO A 305 35.05 -42.48 19.13
N GLN A 306 36.28 -42.94 19.34
CA GLN A 306 36.61 -44.37 19.34
C GLN A 306 36.04 -45.08 20.60
N THR A 307 34.76 -45.46 20.55
CA THR A 307 34.08 -46.22 21.61
C THR A 307 33.94 -47.70 21.22
N SER A 308 34.19 -48.60 22.16
CA SER A 308 34.10 -50.06 21.96
C SER A 308 32.67 -50.62 21.95
N ASP A 309 31.67 -49.86 22.44
CA ASP A 309 30.26 -50.26 22.38
C ASP A 309 29.61 -49.87 21.04
N ASP A 310 29.10 -50.87 20.33
CA ASP A 310 28.42 -50.74 19.05
C ASP A 310 27.04 -50.07 19.16
N ALA A 311 26.37 -50.16 20.31
CA ALA A 311 25.06 -49.54 20.53
C ALA A 311 25.18 -48.02 20.73
N SER A 312 26.06 -47.57 21.65
CA SER A 312 26.40 -46.17 21.87
C SER A 312 26.99 -45.51 20.62
N ARG A 313 27.82 -46.25 19.85
CA ARG A 313 28.32 -45.80 18.55
C ARG A 313 27.18 -45.51 17.57
N LYS A 314 26.25 -46.46 17.36
CA LYS A 314 25.08 -46.29 16.47
C LYS A 314 24.14 -45.17 16.90
N ALA A 315 23.96 -44.97 18.21
CA ALA A 315 23.17 -43.85 18.72
C ALA A 315 23.81 -42.49 18.38
N LYS A 316 25.13 -42.37 18.50
CA LYS A 316 25.88 -41.17 18.08
C LYS A 316 25.87 -40.98 16.57
N GLU A 317 25.90 -42.06 15.78
CA GLU A 317 25.75 -41.98 14.33
C GLU A 317 24.37 -41.43 13.92
N GLU A 318 23.27 -41.87 14.57
CA GLU A 318 21.91 -41.32 14.34
C GLU A 318 21.81 -39.84 14.78
N GLU A 319 22.48 -39.45 15.87
CA GLU A 319 22.59 -38.06 16.33
C GLU A 319 23.34 -37.17 15.32
N MET A 320 24.49 -37.62 14.84
CA MET A 320 25.32 -36.90 13.87
C MET A 320 24.64 -36.79 12.50
N GLU A 321 23.93 -37.82 12.04
CA GLU A 321 23.11 -37.73 10.82
C GLU A 321 21.89 -36.81 11.02
N THR A 322 21.37 -36.69 12.24
CA THR A 322 20.30 -35.71 12.54
C THR A 322 20.84 -34.28 12.47
N LYS A 323 22.03 -34.01 13.03
CA LYS A 323 22.73 -32.73 12.88
C LYS A 323 23.05 -32.42 11.41
N ARG A 324 23.50 -33.42 10.64
CA ARG A 324 23.80 -33.29 9.20
C ARG A 324 22.54 -32.95 8.40
N ARG A 325 21.40 -33.57 8.71
CA ARG A 325 20.10 -33.24 8.11
C ARG A 325 19.59 -31.86 8.52
N CYS A 326 19.85 -31.38 9.74
CA CYS A 326 19.57 -29.99 10.15
C CYS A 326 20.38 -29.00 9.29
N PHE A 327 21.70 -29.21 9.18
CA PHE A 327 22.59 -28.38 8.38
C PHE A 327 22.18 -28.31 6.90
N TRP A 328 21.95 -29.46 6.25
CA TRP A 328 21.56 -29.45 4.84
C TRP A 328 20.13 -28.97 4.60
N SER A 329 19.22 -29.09 5.58
CA SER A 329 17.88 -28.48 5.51
C SER A 329 18.00 -26.96 5.53
N LEU A 330 18.84 -26.41 6.42
CA LEU A 330 19.14 -24.99 6.49
C LEU A 330 19.75 -24.46 5.18
N VAL A 331 20.72 -25.17 4.60
CA VAL A 331 21.28 -24.82 3.28
C VAL A 331 20.18 -24.83 2.22
N ALA A 332 19.32 -25.84 2.17
CA ALA A 332 18.23 -25.90 1.20
C ALA A 332 17.22 -24.75 1.37
N LEU A 333 16.93 -24.32 2.60
CA LEU A 333 16.06 -23.18 2.92
C LEU A 333 16.69 -21.84 2.51
N ASP A 334 17.97 -21.60 2.82
CA ASP A 334 18.70 -20.40 2.39
C ASP A 334 18.74 -20.30 0.86
N ARG A 335 19.18 -21.36 0.18
CA ARG A 335 19.32 -21.34 -1.29
C ARG A 335 18.01 -21.06 -2.01
N VAL A 336 16.86 -21.58 -1.55
CA VAL A 336 15.56 -21.29 -2.18
C VAL A 336 15.02 -19.90 -1.82
N THR A 337 15.20 -19.46 -0.57
CA THR A 337 14.68 -18.17 -0.09
C THR A 337 15.50 -17.02 -0.65
N SER A 338 16.83 -17.09 -0.57
CA SER A 338 17.74 -16.08 -1.09
C SER A 338 17.65 -15.97 -2.62
N LEU A 339 17.42 -17.07 -3.35
CA LEU A 339 17.10 -17.08 -4.78
C LEU A 339 15.87 -16.23 -5.10
N ALA A 340 14.72 -16.56 -4.52
CA ALA A 340 13.43 -15.96 -4.85
C ALA A 340 13.34 -14.47 -4.46
N LEU A 341 14.11 -14.04 -3.46
CA LEU A 341 14.13 -12.67 -2.96
C LEU A 341 15.22 -11.78 -3.57
N GLY A 342 16.08 -12.32 -4.43
CA GLY A 342 17.26 -11.58 -4.91
C GLY A 342 18.24 -11.23 -3.78
N ARG A 343 18.44 -12.10 -2.79
CA ARG A 343 19.28 -11.82 -1.60
C ARG A 343 20.60 -12.61 -1.64
N PRO A 344 21.68 -12.10 -1.01
CA PRO A 344 22.90 -12.87 -0.79
C PRO A 344 22.63 -14.13 0.03
N LEU A 345 23.37 -15.20 -0.27
CA LEU A 345 23.32 -16.47 0.44
C LEU A 345 23.90 -16.34 1.86
N ALA A 346 23.20 -16.87 2.86
CA ALA A 346 23.62 -16.80 4.27
C ALA A 346 24.83 -17.69 4.59
N LEU A 347 25.06 -18.75 3.81
CA LEU A 347 26.21 -19.66 3.92
C LEU A 347 26.91 -19.73 2.56
N GLN A 348 28.20 -19.39 2.46
CA GLN A 348 28.96 -19.60 1.21
C GLN A 348 29.27 -21.10 1.03
N LEU A 349 29.71 -21.54 -0.15
CA LEU A 349 30.05 -22.96 -0.38
C LEU A 349 31.47 -23.28 0.09
N GLU A 350 32.32 -22.27 0.04
CA GLU A 350 33.74 -22.26 0.37
C GLU A 350 33.99 -22.44 1.88
N ASP A 351 32.98 -22.16 2.71
CA ASP A 351 32.99 -22.35 4.17
C ASP A 351 32.58 -23.79 4.59
N ILE A 352 32.16 -24.65 3.65
CA ILE A 352 31.51 -25.94 3.92
C ILE A 352 32.40 -27.10 3.47
N ASP A 353 32.81 -27.96 4.42
CA ASP A 353 33.53 -29.22 4.14
C ASP A 353 32.74 -30.47 4.57
N VAL A 354 31.45 -30.32 4.94
CA VAL A 354 30.58 -31.45 5.33
C VAL A 354 30.14 -32.26 4.11
N ASP A 355 30.12 -33.59 4.23
CA ASP A 355 29.49 -34.48 3.26
C ASP A 355 27.95 -34.40 3.28
N LEU A 356 27.31 -34.83 2.19
CA LEU A 356 25.86 -35.03 2.13
C LEU A 356 25.37 -36.17 3.07
N PRO A 357 24.07 -36.20 3.41
CA PRO A 357 23.43 -37.33 4.10
C PRO A 357 23.47 -38.63 3.30
N LEU A 358 23.30 -39.78 3.97
CA LEU A 358 23.38 -41.09 3.34
C LEU A 358 22.11 -41.43 2.53
N SER A 359 22.23 -41.43 1.20
CA SER A 359 21.19 -41.82 0.24
C SER A 359 21.30 -43.29 -0.19
N ALA A 360 20.25 -43.82 -0.81
CA ALA A 360 20.24 -45.16 -1.41
C ALA A 360 20.75 -45.12 -2.86
N THR A 361 21.42 -46.18 -3.30
CA THR A 361 21.69 -46.43 -4.72
C THR A 361 20.45 -47.03 -5.40
N ALA A 362 20.39 -46.99 -6.74
CA ALA A 362 19.23 -47.47 -7.51
C ALA A 362 18.86 -48.94 -7.17
N ASP A 363 19.87 -49.81 -7.02
CA ASP A 363 19.72 -51.24 -6.70
C ASP A 363 19.23 -51.52 -5.26
N GLN A 364 19.00 -50.48 -4.44
CA GLN A 364 18.60 -50.58 -3.03
C GLN A 364 17.19 -50.03 -2.76
N LEU A 365 16.44 -49.63 -3.80
CA LEU A 365 15.09 -49.06 -3.68
C LEU A 365 14.04 -50.17 -3.42
N PRO A 366 13.30 -50.15 -2.29
CA PRO A 366 12.21 -51.08 -2.04
C PRO A 366 10.94 -50.69 -2.82
N GLU A 367 10.26 -51.66 -3.43
CA GLU A 367 9.06 -51.44 -4.25
C GLU A 367 7.92 -50.73 -3.47
N ASP A 368 7.72 -51.05 -2.19
CA ASP A 368 6.68 -50.45 -1.35
C ASP A 368 7.28 -49.61 -0.22
N SER A 369 7.58 -48.34 -0.55
CA SER A 369 8.26 -47.38 0.33
C SER A 369 7.30 -46.32 0.89
N SER A 370 6.56 -46.69 1.95
CA SER A 370 5.73 -45.75 2.72
C SER A 370 6.59 -44.66 3.39
N PRO A 371 6.23 -43.35 3.28
CA PRO A 371 7.00 -42.25 3.85
C PRO A 371 6.94 -42.20 5.40
N LEU A 372 6.11 -43.04 6.01
CA LEU A 372 5.95 -43.15 7.47
C LEU A 372 6.92 -44.14 8.11
N SER A 373 7.82 -44.73 7.32
CA SER A 373 8.67 -45.82 7.78
C SER A 373 9.60 -45.37 8.92
N SER A 374 9.32 -45.85 10.13
CA SER A 374 10.20 -45.73 11.30
C SER A 374 11.41 -46.68 11.21
N ALA A 375 11.96 -46.83 10.00
CA ALA A 375 13.03 -47.76 9.70
C ALA A 375 14.29 -47.39 10.49
N PRO A 376 15.01 -48.37 11.07
CA PRO A 376 16.26 -48.12 11.77
C PRO A 376 17.26 -47.35 10.90
N TYR A 377 18.03 -46.47 11.55
CA TYR A 377 19.14 -45.74 10.92
C TYR A 377 20.05 -46.68 10.11
N GLY A 378 20.46 -46.22 8.93
CA GLY A 378 21.34 -46.95 8.01
C GLY A 378 20.69 -48.03 7.14
N THR A 379 19.40 -48.37 7.33
CA THR A 379 18.67 -49.34 6.47
C THR A 379 18.40 -48.82 5.05
N PRO A 380 18.18 -49.70 4.04
CA PRO A 380 17.81 -49.26 2.68
C PRO A 380 16.56 -48.38 2.63
N GLN A 381 15.55 -48.69 3.45
CA GLN A 381 14.31 -47.91 3.59
C GLN A 381 14.59 -46.49 4.11
N TYR A 382 15.43 -46.35 5.14
CA TYR A 382 15.86 -45.05 5.68
C TYR A 382 16.64 -44.23 4.64
N ARG A 383 17.55 -44.88 3.91
CA ARG A 383 18.35 -44.27 2.84
C ARG A 383 17.48 -43.83 1.66
N ALA A 384 16.50 -44.63 1.24
CA ALA A 384 15.59 -44.31 0.14
C ALA A 384 14.68 -43.12 0.45
N ALA A 385 14.19 -43.00 1.70
CA ALA A 385 13.50 -41.80 2.16
C ALA A 385 14.42 -40.56 2.15
N THR A 386 15.70 -40.75 2.49
CA THR A 386 16.71 -39.67 2.50
C THR A 386 17.17 -39.27 1.09
N SER A 387 17.11 -40.16 0.08
CA SER A 387 17.48 -39.85 -1.32
C SER A 387 16.70 -38.66 -1.90
N VAL A 388 15.40 -38.54 -1.59
CA VAL A 388 14.56 -37.40 -2.02
C VAL A 388 15.14 -36.07 -1.52
N PHE A 389 15.45 -35.99 -0.23
CA PHE A 389 16.08 -34.83 0.39
C PHE A 389 17.46 -34.52 -0.20
N VAL A 390 18.35 -35.52 -0.28
CA VAL A 390 19.71 -35.36 -0.82
C VAL A 390 19.69 -34.83 -2.26
N HIS A 391 18.78 -35.34 -3.09
CA HIS A 391 18.63 -34.91 -4.48
C HIS A 391 18.05 -33.48 -4.58
N ILE A 392 17.14 -33.08 -3.69
CA ILE A 392 16.67 -31.69 -3.57
C ILE A 392 17.81 -30.76 -3.11
N VAL A 393 18.63 -31.17 -2.14
CA VAL A 393 19.81 -30.40 -1.68
C VAL A 393 20.79 -30.19 -2.84
N ARG A 394 21.09 -31.22 -3.64
CA ARG A 394 21.96 -31.09 -4.83
C ARG A 394 21.44 -30.07 -5.84
N TYR A 395 20.12 -30.04 -6.12
CA TYR A 395 19.52 -28.97 -6.93
C TYR A 395 19.76 -27.57 -6.33
N ARG A 396 19.57 -27.42 -5.01
CA ARG A 396 19.80 -26.15 -4.32
C ARG A 396 21.26 -25.71 -4.32
N LEU A 397 22.21 -26.66 -4.37
CA LEU A 397 23.63 -26.37 -4.59
C LEU A 397 23.92 -25.89 -6.00
N ILE A 398 23.31 -26.50 -7.04
CA ILE A 398 23.40 -26.04 -8.43
C ILE A 398 22.81 -24.62 -8.55
N CYS A 399 21.65 -24.35 -7.96
CA CYS A 399 21.10 -22.98 -7.87
C CYS A 399 22.11 -22.02 -7.21
N GLY A 400 22.73 -22.41 -6.09
CA GLY A 400 23.74 -21.61 -5.40
C GLY A 400 24.96 -21.27 -6.27
N LYS A 401 25.45 -22.25 -7.06
CA LYS A 401 26.51 -22.04 -8.05
C LYS A 401 26.10 -21.00 -9.10
N ILE A 402 24.91 -21.14 -9.69
CA ILE A 402 24.38 -20.21 -10.71
C ILE A 402 24.28 -18.77 -10.16
N ILE A 403 23.84 -18.61 -8.90
CA ILE A 403 23.75 -17.29 -8.23
C ILE A 403 25.14 -16.65 -8.08
N ASN A 404 26.12 -17.40 -7.56
CA ASN A 404 27.49 -16.89 -7.39
C ASN A 404 28.18 -16.61 -8.73
N ALA A 405 27.89 -17.40 -9.77
CA ALA A 405 28.44 -17.30 -11.12
C ALA A 405 27.94 -16.07 -11.89
N LEU A 406 26.62 -15.92 -12.04
CA LEU A 406 26.03 -15.01 -13.05
C LEU A 406 25.36 -13.78 -12.45
N HIS A 407 25.04 -13.80 -11.15
CA HIS A 407 24.18 -12.80 -10.51
C HIS A 407 24.89 -11.91 -9.46
N ARG A 408 26.15 -12.22 -9.13
CA ARG A 408 27.00 -11.45 -8.22
C ARG A 408 27.63 -10.24 -8.95
N SER A 409 28.00 -9.20 -8.21
CA SER A 409 28.46 -7.92 -8.80
C SER A 409 29.75 -8.04 -9.62
N ALA A 410 29.73 -7.56 -10.86
CA ALA A 410 30.83 -7.66 -11.83
C ALA A 410 32.14 -6.94 -11.41
N LYS A 411 32.12 -6.07 -10.39
CA LYS A 411 33.30 -5.29 -9.95
C LYS A 411 34.50 -6.11 -9.45
N HIS A 412 34.37 -7.44 -9.34
CA HIS A 412 35.43 -8.35 -8.89
C HIS A 412 35.74 -9.50 -9.87
N VAL A 413 35.16 -9.54 -11.07
CA VAL A 413 35.22 -10.73 -11.95
C VAL A 413 35.73 -10.39 -13.36
N THR A 414 37.02 -10.09 -13.47
CA THR A 414 37.74 -9.94 -14.76
C THR A 414 38.04 -11.31 -15.37
N PHE A 415 37.02 -11.97 -15.91
CA PHE A 415 37.14 -13.18 -16.74
C PHE A 415 36.71 -12.87 -18.19
N PRO A 416 37.36 -13.44 -19.22
CA PRO A 416 36.94 -13.27 -20.62
C PRO A 416 35.54 -13.85 -20.87
N MET A 417 34.76 -13.26 -21.77
CA MET A 417 33.38 -13.68 -22.09
C MET A 417 33.25 -15.19 -22.40
N ALA A 418 34.22 -15.78 -23.10
CA ALA A 418 34.23 -17.22 -23.39
C ALA A 418 34.15 -18.10 -22.12
N SER A 419 34.76 -17.67 -21.02
CA SER A 419 34.74 -18.39 -19.75
C SER A 419 33.34 -18.46 -19.14
N TYR A 420 32.49 -17.44 -19.35
CA TYR A 420 31.10 -17.47 -18.91
C TYR A 420 30.24 -18.41 -19.76
N GLU A 421 30.53 -18.57 -21.06
CA GLU A 421 29.81 -19.53 -21.91
C GLU A 421 30.19 -20.98 -21.58
N GLU A 422 31.47 -21.25 -21.34
CA GLU A 422 31.98 -22.54 -20.84
C GLU A 422 31.35 -22.88 -19.48
N MET A 423 31.33 -21.92 -18.55
CA MET A 423 30.70 -22.06 -17.23
C MET A 423 29.19 -22.29 -17.34
N ARG A 424 28.49 -21.52 -18.19
CA ARG A 424 27.05 -21.71 -18.46
C ARG A 424 26.76 -23.11 -19.00
N THR A 425 27.58 -23.59 -19.93
CA THR A 425 27.48 -24.94 -20.51
C THR A 425 27.77 -26.03 -19.47
N ALA A 426 28.77 -25.83 -18.60
CA ALA A 426 29.09 -26.77 -17.52
C ALA A 426 27.96 -26.86 -16.48
N LEU A 427 27.34 -25.73 -16.10
CA LEU A 427 26.20 -25.70 -15.18
C LEU A 427 24.93 -26.27 -15.82
N ALA A 428 24.71 -26.07 -17.13
CA ALA A 428 23.62 -26.72 -17.87
C ALA A 428 23.79 -28.24 -17.87
N ARG A 429 25.02 -28.72 -18.08
CA ARG A 429 25.34 -30.16 -18.00
C ARG A 429 25.14 -30.71 -16.58
N GLU A 430 25.62 -30.03 -15.55
CA GLU A 430 25.42 -30.47 -14.15
C GLU A 430 23.92 -30.54 -13.78
N LEU A 431 23.11 -29.59 -14.27
CA LEU A 431 21.66 -29.58 -14.11
C LEU A 431 20.96 -30.69 -14.91
N GLN A 432 21.45 -31.01 -16.10
CA GLN A 432 20.95 -32.12 -16.92
C GLN A 432 21.31 -33.49 -16.31
N GLU A 433 22.52 -33.65 -15.78
CA GLU A 433 22.97 -34.84 -15.08
C GLU A 433 22.12 -35.07 -13.83
N TRP A 434 21.97 -34.03 -12.99
CA TRP A 434 21.06 -34.02 -11.85
C TRP A 434 19.63 -34.43 -12.24
N HIS A 435 19.06 -33.85 -13.30
CA HIS A 435 17.70 -34.19 -13.73
C HIS A 435 17.60 -35.64 -14.26
N THR A 436 18.62 -36.14 -14.93
CA THR A 436 18.65 -37.53 -15.44
C THR A 436 18.72 -38.54 -14.29
N GLU A 437 19.38 -38.20 -13.19
CA GLU A 437 19.42 -39.02 -11.97
C GLU A 437 18.07 -39.11 -11.22
N THR A 438 17.03 -38.34 -11.61
CA THR A 438 15.69 -38.44 -10.99
C THR A 438 15.07 -39.84 -11.18
N ALA A 439 15.50 -40.59 -12.20
CA ALA A 439 15.13 -41.98 -12.41
C ALA A 439 15.56 -42.91 -11.25
N ASN A 440 16.52 -42.48 -10.41
CA ASN A 440 17.00 -43.21 -9.24
C ASN A 440 16.24 -42.85 -7.94
N LEU A 441 15.08 -42.19 -8.04
CA LEU A 441 14.25 -41.78 -6.90
C LEU A 441 12.95 -42.60 -6.82
N PRO A 442 12.38 -42.82 -5.60
CA PRO A 442 11.14 -43.57 -5.41
C PRO A 442 9.89 -42.71 -5.72
N LEU A 443 9.77 -42.27 -6.98
CA LEU A 443 8.70 -41.41 -7.50
C LEU A 443 7.45 -42.21 -7.89
N VAL A 444 6.30 -41.54 -7.86
CA VAL A 444 4.97 -42.08 -8.15
C VAL A 444 4.53 -41.59 -9.53
N LYS A 445 4.28 -42.53 -10.46
CA LYS A 445 3.82 -42.24 -11.82
C LYS A 445 2.44 -41.54 -11.82
N SER A 446 2.19 -40.69 -12.82
CA SER A 446 1.04 -39.77 -12.83
C SER A 446 -0.33 -40.48 -12.72
N ASP A 447 -0.46 -41.66 -13.33
CA ASP A 447 -1.73 -42.43 -13.41
C ASP A 447 -2.04 -43.28 -12.16
N ALA A 448 -1.20 -43.24 -11.11
CA ALA A 448 -1.44 -44.00 -9.88
C ALA A 448 -2.72 -43.53 -9.16
N THR A 449 -3.64 -44.46 -8.91
CA THR A 449 -4.95 -44.14 -8.32
C THR A 449 -4.83 -43.55 -6.91
N ALA A 450 -5.67 -42.56 -6.61
CA ALA A 450 -5.57 -41.70 -5.42
C ALA A 450 -6.07 -42.37 -4.12
N ALA A 451 -5.47 -43.51 -3.75
CA ALA A 451 -5.84 -44.33 -2.59
C ALA A 451 -4.93 -44.18 -1.35
N SER A 452 -3.84 -43.42 -1.44
CA SER A 452 -2.86 -43.26 -0.35
C SER A 452 -2.48 -41.79 -0.13
N PRO A 453 -2.37 -41.29 1.12
CA PRO A 453 -1.89 -39.94 1.41
C PRO A 453 -0.53 -39.61 0.78
N ALA A 454 0.31 -40.61 0.53
CA ALA A 454 1.63 -40.45 -0.09
C ALA A 454 1.57 -40.02 -1.58
N SER A 455 0.46 -40.25 -2.30
CA SER A 455 0.35 -39.87 -3.72
C SER A 455 0.01 -38.39 -3.96
N GLY A 456 -0.34 -37.64 -2.90
CA GLY A 456 -0.59 -36.19 -2.96
C GLY A 456 0.66 -35.30 -2.84
N SER A 457 1.86 -35.88 -2.75
CA SER A 457 3.10 -35.15 -2.50
C SER A 457 3.82 -34.74 -3.80
N SER A 458 4.07 -33.43 -3.98
CA SER A 458 4.91 -32.92 -5.10
C SER A 458 6.29 -33.56 -5.14
N PHE A 459 6.91 -33.77 -3.98
CA PHE A 459 8.26 -34.33 -3.83
C PHE A 459 8.36 -35.82 -4.22
N ARG A 460 7.24 -36.45 -4.60
CA ARG A 460 7.19 -37.80 -5.19
C ARG A 460 6.66 -37.80 -6.63
N SER A 461 6.56 -36.64 -7.29
CA SER A 461 6.05 -36.52 -8.67
C SER A 461 7.17 -36.16 -9.65
N GLU A 462 7.30 -36.92 -10.73
CA GLU A 462 8.29 -36.69 -11.80
C GLU A 462 8.17 -35.27 -12.40
N GLU A 463 6.94 -34.80 -12.57
CA GLU A 463 6.60 -33.48 -13.11
C GLU A 463 7.15 -32.33 -12.25
N TRP A 464 7.39 -32.57 -10.95
CA TRP A 464 7.98 -31.57 -10.05
C TRP A 464 9.50 -31.46 -10.23
N TYR A 465 10.20 -32.56 -10.52
CA TYR A 465 11.63 -32.54 -10.81
C TYR A 465 11.92 -31.97 -12.20
N ARG A 466 11.10 -32.30 -13.21
CA ARG A 466 11.10 -31.62 -14.52
C ARG A 466 10.89 -30.12 -14.37
N LEU A 467 9.94 -29.71 -13.54
CA LEU A 467 9.66 -28.31 -13.26
C LEU A 467 10.87 -27.61 -12.62
N LEU A 468 11.54 -28.25 -11.65
CA LEU A 468 12.79 -27.72 -11.08
C LEU A 468 13.89 -27.58 -12.14
N TYR A 469 14.09 -28.59 -13.01
CA TYR A 469 15.04 -28.50 -14.12
C TYR A 469 14.78 -27.26 -14.99
N HIS A 470 13.55 -27.04 -15.45
CA HIS A 470 13.23 -25.88 -16.28
C HIS A 470 13.35 -24.55 -15.52
N ASN A 471 13.00 -24.49 -14.24
CA ASN A 471 13.28 -23.29 -13.42
C ASN A 471 14.79 -23.02 -13.28
N GLY A 472 15.63 -24.07 -13.19
CA GLY A 472 17.09 -23.94 -13.17
C GLY A 472 17.66 -23.47 -14.51
N MET A 473 17.16 -24.00 -15.63
CA MET A 473 17.52 -23.54 -16.98
C MET A 473 17.12 -22.07 -17.19
N LEU A 474 15.96 -21.66 -16.67
CA LEU A 474 15.53 -20.26 -16.66
C LEU A 474 16.49 -19.37 -15.85
N MET A 475 16.94 -19.79 -14.66
CA MET A 475 17.98 -19.05 -13.92
C MET A 475 19.29 -18.92 -14.71
N LEU A 476 19.63 -19.93 -15.51
CA LEU A 476 20.91 -20.04 -16.19
C LEU A 476 20.99 -19.30 -17.53
N PHE A 477 19.86 -19.12 -18.22
CA PHE A 477 19.79 -18.52 -19.55
C PHE A 477 19.07 -17.17 -19.62
N ARG A 478 18.34 -16.75 -18.59
CA ARG A 478 17.78 -15.37 -18.49
C ARG A 478 18.89 -14.31 -18.53
N PRO A 479 18.56 -13.08 -18.94
CA PRO A 479 19.41 -11.91 -18.69
C PRO A 479 19.91 -11.85 -17.25
N SER A 480 21.22 -11.73 -17.09
CA SER A 480 21.94 -11.65 -15.82
C SER A 480 23.01 -10.55 -15.88
N PRO A 481 23.47 -10.01 -14.74
CA PRO A 481 24.52 -8.97 -14.71
C PRO A 481 25.83 -9.36 -15.40
N CYS A 482 26.17 -10.65 -15.44
CA CYS A 482 27.38 -11.15 -16.12
C CYS A 482 27.12 -11.66 -17.56
N LEU A 483 25.88 -12.04 -17.88
CA LEU A 483 25.46 -12.49 -19.21
C LEU A 483 24.11 -11.85 -19.59
N ASN A 484 24.17 -10.78 -20.39
CA ASN A 484 22.99 -10.16 -21.02
C ASN A 484 22.95 -10.44 -22.54
N ASP A 485 23.30 -11.67 -22.94
CA ASP A 485 23.30 -12.07 -24.34
C ASP A 485 21.93 -12.61 -24.82
N ALA A 486 20.93 -12.75 -23.95
CA ALA A 486 19.66 -13.38 -24.33
C ALA A 486 18.88 -12.65 -25.43
N ALA A 487 18.93 -11.32 -25.47
CA ALA A 487 18.35 -10.51 -26.54
C ALA A 487 19.07 -10.64 -27.89
N VAL A 488 20.25 -11.29 -27.90
CA VAL A 488 21.22 -11.26 -29.03
C VAL A 488 21.54 -12.68 -29.51
N ASN A 489 22.05 -13.51 -28.61
CA ASN A 489 22.26 -14.94 -28.76
C ASN A 489 20.98 -15.68 -28.36
N SER A 490 20.07 -15.95 -29.31
CA SER A 490 18.89 -16.76 -28.97
C SER A 490 19.20 -18.22 -28.62
N VAL A 491 20.47 -18.69 -28.68
CA VAL A 491 20.81 -19.98 -28.03
C VAL A 491 20.47 -19.89 -26.55
N ALA A 492 20.60 -18.72 -25.92
CA ALA A 492 19.92 -18.41 -24.67
C ALA A 492 18.40 -18.27 -24.85
N LEU A 493 17.87 -17.38 -25.71
CA LEU A 493 16.43 -17.07 -25.78
C LEU A 493 15.48 -18.27 -25.94
N GLN A 494 15.82 -19.33 -26.68
CA GLN A 494 14.97 -20.53 -26.66
C GLN A 494 15.23 -21.46 -25.47
N ASN A 495 16.43 -21.50 -24.89
CA ASN A 495 16.56 -22.15 -23.58
C ASN A 495 15.72 -21.41 -22.51
N ILE A 496 15.51 -20.09 -22.67
CA ILE A 496 14.49 -19.33 -21.95
C ILE A 496 13.09 -19.79 -22.36
N PHE A 497 12.70 -19.74 -23.65
CA PHE A 497 11.34 -20.09 -24.10
C PHE A 497 10.92 -21.52 -23.74
N ASP A 498 11.68 -22.54 -24.16
CA ASP A 498 11.32 -23.95 -23.95
C ASP A 498 11.11 -24.22 -22.46
N SER A 499 12.00 -23.68 -21.62
CA SER A 499 11.91 -23.82 -20.17
C SER A 499 10.83 -22.97 -19.54
N ALA A 500 10.52 -21.78 -20.08
CA ALA A 500 9.41 -20.94 -19.64
C ALA A 500 8.08 -21.66 -19.91
N ARG A 501 7.91 -22.17 -21.12
CA ARG A 501 6.74 -22.93 -21.56
C ARG A 501 6.57 -24.22 -20.78
N GLU A 502 7.59 -25.07 -20.71
CA GLU A 502 7.49 -26.33 -19.95
C GLU A 502 7.24 -26.04 -18.46
N ALA A 503 7.88 -25.03 -17.85
CA ALA A 503 7.57 -24.64 -16.47
C ALA A 503 6.10 -24.24 -16.32
N ILE A 504 5.56 -23.37 -17.19
CA ILE A 504 4.14 -22.97 -17.19
C ILE A 504 3.20 -24.19 -17.32
N LEU A 505 3.50 -25.12 -18.24
CA LEU A 505 2.69 -26.32 -18.48
C LEU A 505 2.75 -27.31 -17.31
N LEU A 506 3.93 -27.49 -16.69
CA LEU A 506 4.14 -28.35 -15.52
C LEU A 506 3.51 -27.75 -14.26
N TYR A 507 3.59 -26.42 -14.04
CA TYR A 507 2.83 -25.72 -13.00
C TYR A 507 1.32 -25.96 -13.15
N ALA A 508 0.79 -25.80 -14.36
CA ALA A 508 -0.62 -26.06 -14.65
C ALA A 508 -0.99 -27.55 -14.48
N SER A 509 -0.06 -28.47 -14.70
CA SER A 509 -0.26 -29.91 -14.48
C SER A 509 -0.30 -30.28 -12.99
N LEU A 510 0.65 -29.77 -12.21
CA LEU A 510 0.69 -29.93 -10.75
C LEU A 510 -0.52 -29.27 -10.07
N HIS A 511 -1.00 -28.14 -10.61
CA HIS A 511 -2.24 -27.50 -10.18
C HIS A 511 -3.46 -28.43 -10.42
N ARG A 512 -3.66 -28.90 -11.66
CA ARG A 512 -4.77 -29.79 -12.04
C ARG A 512 -4.78 -31.10 -11.23
N SER A 513 -3.61 -31.70 -11.00
CA SER A 513 -3.46 -32.95 -10.24
C SER A 513 -3.52 -32.79 -8.71
N ARG A 514 -3.73 -31.57 -8.20
CA ARG A 514 -3.71 -31.24 -6.76
C ARG A 514 -2.40 -31.64 -6.06
N LYS A 515 -1.28 -31.57 -6.79
CA LYS A 515 0.08 -31.78 -6.26
C LYS A 515 0.84 -30.47 -6.03
N LEU A 516 0.41 -29.35 -6.61
CA LEU A 516 1.05 -28.04 -6.43
C LEU A 516 1.04 -27.58 -4.96
N ASN A 517 2.12 -26.91 -4.56
CA ASN A 517 2.24 -26.22 -3.28
C ASN A 517 1.99 -24.72 -3.51
N TYR A 518 1.05 -24.14 -2.77
CA TYR A 518 0.58 -22.76 -3.01
C TYR A 518 1.33 -21.80 -2.08
N SER A 519 2.60 -21.55 -2.37
CA SER A 519 3.43 -20.58 -1.65
C SER A 519 3.82 -19.39 -2.53
N TRP A 520 4.24 -18.29 -1.89
CA TRP A 520 4.78 -17.12 -2.58
C TRP A 520 6.00 -17.46 -3.46
N ILE A 521 6.80 -18.48 -3.10
CA ILE A 521 7.94 -18.97 -3.88
C ILE A 521 7.47 -19.60 -5.20
N THR A 522 6.40 -20.40 -5.14
CA THR A 522 5.75 -20.94 -6.33
C THR A 522 5.19 -19.81 -7.19
N MET A 523 4.54 -18.82 -6.58
CA MET A 523 3.99 -17.67 -7.30
C MET A 523 5.07 -16.89 -8.06
N HIS A 524 6.16 -16.52 -7.36
CA HIS A 524 7.33 -15.84 -7.93
C HIS A 524 7.91 -16.62 -9.11
N SER A 525 8.06 -17.94 -8.94
CA SER A 525 8.63 -18.81 -9.98
C SER A 525 7.69 -18.98 -11.19
N VAL A 526 6.36 -19.00 -10.99
CA VAL A 526 5.36 -18.98 -12.08
C VAL A 526 5.40 -17.64 -12.82
N PHE A 527 5.37 -16.52 -12.09
CA PHE A 527 5.35 -15.18 -12.69
C PHE A 527 6.61 -14.91 -13.51
N LEU A 528 7.79 -15.27 -12.99
CA LEU A 528 9.03 -15.15 -13.75
C LEU A 528 9.05 -16.08 -14.97
N ALA A 529 8.48 -17.30 -14.90
CA ALA A 529 8.33 -18.13 -16.10
C ALA A 529 7.42 -17.44 -17.13
N GLY A 530 6.33 -16.80 -16.69
CA GLY A 530 5.49 -15.93 -17.51
C GLY A 530 6.26 -14.78 -18.18
N LEU A 531 7.00 -13.97 -17.42
CA LEU A 531 7.81 -12.88 -17.99
C LEU A 531 8.89 -13.39 -18.95
N SER A 532 9.45 -14.57 -18.69
CA SER A 532 10.47 -15.21 -19.54
C SER A 532 9.90 -15.64 -20.90
N TYR A 533 8.68 -16.19 -20.88
CA TYR A 533 7.91 -16.52 -22.07
C TYR A 533 7.65 -15.25 -22.88
N ILE A 534 7.02 -14.24 -22.27
CA ILE A 534 6.71 -12.95 -22.90
C ILE A 534 7.96 -12.27 -23.49
N PHE A 535 9.09 -12.30 -22.79
CA PHE A 535 10.36 -11.76 -23.27
C PHE A 535 10.85 -12.44 -24.56
N ALA A 536 10.84 -13.77 -24.61
CA ALA A 536 11.23 -14.52 -25.81
C ALA A 536 10.35 -14.16 -27.02
N LEU A 537 9.04 -14.08 -26.80
CA LEU A 537 8.07 -13.80 -27.86
C LEU A 537 8.13 -12.36 -28.37
N ARG A 538 8.27 -11.36 -27.47
CA ARG A 538 8.38 -9.96 -27.87
C ARG A 538 9.63 -9.72 -28.72
N HIS A 539 10.80 -10.18 -28.25
CA HIS A 539 12.05 -10.11 -29.02
C HIS A 539 11.92 -10.81 -30.38
N HIS A 540 11.19 -11.93 -30.42
CA HIS A 540 10.94 -12.64 -31.65
C HIS A 540 10.13 -11.83 -32.68
N PHE A 541 8.90 -11.44 -32.33
CA PHE A 541 7.95 -10.87 -33.28
C PHE A 541 8.41 -9.51 -33.80
N GLN A 542 8.99 -8.67 -32.94
CA GLN A 542 9.59 -7.39 -33.33
C GLN A 542 10.66 -7.56 -34.43
N ALA A 543 11.45 -8.63 -34.38
CA ALA A 543 12.47 -8.92 -35.39
C ALA A 543 11.94 -9.64 -36.63
N LEU A 544 10.69 -10.14 -36.66
CA LEU A 544 9.99 -10.47 -37.91
C LEU A 544 9.55 -9.20 -38.62
N GLN A 545 8.93 -8.26 -37.89
CA GLN A 545 8.48 -6.96 -38.41
C GLN A 545 9.67 -6.15 -38.98
N LEU A 546 10.78 -6.09 -38.24
CA LEU A 546 12.03 -5.43 -38.63
C LEU A 546 12.91 -6.35 -39.51
N ALA A 547 12.36 -6.84 -40.62
CA ALA A 547 13.01 -7.81 -41.51
C ALA A 547 14.34 -7.33 -42.15
N SER A 548 14.67 -6.04 -42.06
CA SER A 548 15.87 -5.40 -42.60
C SER A 548 17.10 -5.42 -41.67
N GLU A 549 16.97 -5.79 -40.39
CA GLU A 549 18.10 -5.81 -39.43
C GLU A 549 18.68 -7.23 -39.23
N PRO A 550 19.94 -7.52 -39.64
CA PRO A 550 20.54 -8.86 -39.48
C PRO A 550 20.99 -9.23 -38.05
N ARG A 551 20.56 -8.46 -37.03
CA ARG A 551 21.10 -8.50 -35.66
C ARG A 551 20.01 -8.41 -34.55
N ARG A 552 19.16 -9.44 -34.38
CA ARG A 552 18.27 -9.62 -33.21
C ARG A 552 17.98 -11.10 -32.90
N ALA A 553 17.81 -11.51 -31.65
CA ALA A 553 17.55 -12.91 -31.26
C ALA A 553 16.22 -13.54 -31.78
N ARG A 554 16.21 -14.10 -33.00
CA ARG A 554 15.01 -14.67 -33.71
C ARG A 554 15.06 -16.22 -33.93
N LEU A 555 14.07 -16.85 -34.61
CA LEU A 555 13.57 -18.23 -34.27
C LEU A 555 13.46 -19.51 -35.33
N HIS A 556 13.80 -20.83 -34.98
CA HIS A 556 13.75 -22.39 -35.22
C HIS A 556 12.40 -23.23 -35.24
N THR A 557 11.63 -23.35 -34.11
CA THR A 557 10.28 -23.86 -33.75
C THR A 557 9.00 -22.87 -33.48
N THR A 558 8.32 -22.05 -34.38
CA THR A 558 6.97 -21.77 -35.08
C THR A 558 5.75 -22.10 -34.26
N PRO A 559 5.37 -21.17 -33.34
CA PRO A 559 3.46 -20.19 -32.31
C PRO A 559 2.14 -19.57 -33.05
N THR A 560 1.09 -20.23 -33.57
CA THR A 560 0.08 -19.72 -34.57
C THR A 560 -0.85 -18.55 -34.16
N ILE A 561 -2.15 -18.71 -33.80
CA ILE A 561 -2.94 -17.71 -32.99
C ILE A 561 -3.85 -18.33 -31.87
N ASN A 562 -3.53 -19.52 -31.30
CA ASN A 562 -4.23 -20.13 -30.13
C ASN A 562 -3.34 -20.93 -29.10
N GLN A 563 -2.26 -20.38 -28.52
CA GLN A 563 -1.38 -20.94 -27.44
C GLN A 563 -0.56 -19.83 -26.75
N VAL A 564 0.06 -18.82 -27.37
CA VAL A 564 0.61 -17.65 -26.61
C VAL A 564 -0.44 -17.11 -25.66
N VAL A 565 -1.64 -16.82 -26.17
CA VAL A 565 -2.92 -16.54 -25.47
C VAL A 565 -3.30 -17.53 -24.34
N ASN A 566 -2.50 -18.59 -24.08
CA ASN A 566 -3.04 -19.86 -23.62
C ASN A 566 -2.09 -20.84 -22.86
N ASP A 567 -0.80 -20.87 -23.14
CA ASP A 567 0.27 -20.99 -22.17
C ASP A 567 0.18 -19.76 -21.26
N THR A 568 -0.02 -18.53 -21.79
CA THR A 568 -0.34 -17.39 -20.91
C THR A 568 -1.61 -17.66 -20.12
N ARG A 569 -2.72 -18.12 -20.74
CA ARG A 569 -3.90 -18.56 -19.94
C ARG A 569 -3.61 -19.71 -18.99
N SER A 570 -2.58 -20.53 -19.21
CA SER A 570 -2.18 -21.60 -18.27
C SER A 570 -1.34 -21.04 -17.12
N CYS A 571 -0.48 -20.06 -17.40
CA CYS A 571 0.28 -19.25 -16.44
C CYS A 571 -0.68 -18.41 -15.58
N SER A 572 -1.48 -17.55 -16.20
CA SER A 572 -2.58 -16.75 -15.64
C SER A 572 -3.52 -17.58 -14.75
N LYS A 573 -4.01 -18.74 -15.22
CA LYS A 573 -4.83 -19.65 -14.38
C LYS A 573 -4.12 -20.13 -13.12
N VAL A 574 -2.80 -20.33 -13.15
CA VAL A 574 -2.01 -20.69 -11.96
C VAL A 574 -1.70 -19.46 -11.11
N LEU A 575 -1.40 -18.31 -11.71
CA LEU A 575 -1.19 -17.05 -11.01
C LEU A 575 -2.43 -16.67 -10.21
N VAL A 576 -3.62 -16.64 -10.84
CA VAL A 576 -4.91 -16.41 -10.18
C VAL A 576 -5.16 -17.43 -9.07
N ALA A 577 -4.98 -18.74 -9.34
CA ALA A 577 -5.22 -19.78 -8.34
C ALA A 577 -4.21 -19.80 -7.16
N VAL A 578 -3.12 -19.00 -7.25
CA VAL A 578 -2.16 -18.77 -6.17
C VAL A 578 -2.37 -17.40 -5.51
N SER A 579 -2.69 -16.34 -6.27
CA SER A 579 -2.98 -14.99 -5.76
C SER A 579 -4.35 -14.88 -5.07
N GLU A 580 -5.32 -15.75 -5.41
CA GLU A 580 -6.55 -16.00 -4.62
C GLU A 580 -6.26 -16.36 -3.15
N ARG A 581 -5.02 -16.74 -2.81
CA ARG A 581 -4.59 -17.12 -1.44
C ARG A 581 -3.58 -16.17 -0.82
N TRP A 582 -3.05 -15.21 -1.57
CA TRP A 582 -2.01 -14.27 -1.12
C TRP A 582 -2.33 -12.87 -1.63
N ASP A 583 -3.05 -12.10 -0.82
CA ASP A 583 -3.70 -10.84 -1.21
C ASP A 583 -2.76 -9.78 -1.79
N LEU A 584 -1.51 -9.76 -1.33
CA LEU A 584 -0.43 -8.82 -1.68
C LEU A 584 0.11 -9.01 -3.11
N ALA A 585 -0.58 -9.82 -3.93
CA ALA A 585 0.00 -10.44 -5.11
C ALA A 585 -1.00 -10.61 -6.28
N ARG A 586 -2.21 -10.05 -6.17
CA ARG A 586 -3.19 -10.03 -7.27
C ARG A 586 -2.69 -9.26 -8.49
N ASN A 587 -2.00 -8.14 -8.27
CA ASN A 587 -1.38 -7.34 -9.33
C ASN A 587 -0.53 -8.15 -10.33
N CYS A 588 0.13 -9.23 -9.89
CA CYS A 588 0.96 -10.07 -10.75
C CYS A 588 0.17 -10.93 -11.75
N SER A 589 -1.10 -11.32 -11.49
CA SER A 589 -1.93 -11.91 -12.55
C SER A 589 -2.31 -10.84 -13.58
N ASP A 590 -2.63 -9.65 -13.10
CA ASP A 590 -3.28 -8.61 -13.90
C ASP A 590 -2.25 -7.86 -14.77
N LEU A 591 -1.02 -7.69 -14.27
CA LEU A 591 0.14 -7.28 -15.05
C LEU A 591 0.55 -8.36 -16.07
N PHE A 592 0.56 -9.63 -15.68
CA PHE A 592 0.91 -10.71 -16.61
C PHE A 592 -0.10 -10.81 -17.76
N ASP A 593 -1.40 -10.70 -17.47
CA ASP A 593 -2.46 -10.72 -18.48
C ASP A 593 -2.31 -9.52 -19.44
N ARG A 594 -2.10 -8.29 -18.93
CA ARG A 594 -1.81 -7.10 -19.76
C ARG A 594 -0.57 -7.26 -20.67
N LEU A 595 0.54 -7.76 -20.12
CA LEU A 595 1.75 -8.04 -20.92
C LEU A 595 1.51 -9.16 -21.94
N SER A 596 0.65 -10.12 -21.63
CA SER A 596 0.29 -11.19 -22.56
C SER A 596 -0.59 -10.70 -23.69
N ASP A 597 -1.56 -9.81 -23.44
CA ASP A 597 -2.40 -9.20 -24.46
C ASP A 597 -1.57 -8.29 -25.40
N ALA A 598 -0.59 -7.57 -24.87
CA ALA A 598 0.36 -6.80 -25.68
C ALA A 598 1.19 -7.69 -26.63
N VAL A 599 1.72 -8.82 -26.15
CA VAL A 599 2.41 -9.78 -27.03
C VAL A 599 1.45 -10.47 -27.99
N VAL A 600 0.18 -10.65 -27.63
CA VAL A 600 -0.84 -11.18 -28.55
C VAL A 600 -1.20 -10.16 -29.65
N ALA A 601 -1.07 -8.85 -29.39
CA ALA A 601 -1.09 -7.83 -30.43
C ALA A 601 0.16 -7.93 -31.33
N ASP A 602 1.37 -8.01 -30.75
CA ASP A 602 2.62 -8.21 -31.51
C ASP A 602 2.53 -9.43 -32.46
N VAL A 603 1.92 -10.54 -32.00
CA VAL A 603 1.62 -11.77 -32.78
C VAL A 603 0.64 -11.51 -33.94
N VAL A 604 -0.44 -10.76 -33.68
CA VAL A 604 -1.51 -10.52 -34.66
C VAL A 604 -1.07 -9.55 -35.75
N GLU A 605 -0.30 -8.51 -35.40
CA GLU A 605 0.25 -7.55 -36.36
C GLU A 605 1.35 -8.15 -37.24
N ALA A 606 2.09 -9.13 -36.72
CA ALA A 606 3.08 -9.88 -37.50
C ALA A 606 2.48 -10.95 -38.43
N ALA A 607 1.16 -11.17 -38.41
CA ALA A 607 0.50 -12.15 -39.27
C ALA A 607 0.20 -11.56 -40.67
N PRO A 608 0.58 -12.24 -41.78
CA PRO A 608 0.34 -11.73 -43.13
C PRO A 608 -1.17 -11.69 -43.45
N ALA A 609 -1.61 -10.57 -44.02
CA ALA A 609 -3.02 -10.32 -44.32
C ALA A 609 -3.63 -11.36 -45.28
N VAL A 610 -4.72 -12.00 -44.84
CA VAL A 610 -5.51 -12.92 -45.67
C VAL A 610 -6.53 -12.11 -46.47
N ALA A 611 -6.63 -12.38 -47.78
CA ALA A 611 -7.52 -11.66 -48.68
C ALA A 611 -9.02 -11.86 -48.33
N PRO A 612 -9.88 -10.87 -48.60
CA PRO A 612 -11.32 -10.97 -48.32
C PRO A 612 -11.98 -12.01 -49.23
N VAL A 613 -12.91 -12.78 -48.66
CA VAL A 613 -13.77 -13.72 -49.40
C VAL A 613 -15.15 -13.10 -49.58
N GLU A 614 -15.53 -12.83 -50.82
CA GLU A 614 -16.90 -12.42 -51.18
C GLU A 614 -17.86 -13.62 -51.35
N ALA A 615 -19.14 -13.26 -51.40
CA ALA A 615 -20.28 -14.01 -51.96
C ALA A 615 -21.03 -15.03 -51.08
N LEU A 616 -22.35 -15.11 -51.37
CA LEU A 616 -23.37 -16.09 -50.91
C LEU A 616 -23.81 -15.91 -49.43
N ILE A 617 -25.11 -15.82 -49.06
CA ILE A 617 -26.39 -16.11 -49.74
C ILE A 617 -27.48 -15.03 -49.45
N PHE A 618 -28.41 -14.87 -50.42
CA PHE A 618 -29.71 -14.16 -50.44
C PHE A 618 -30.50 -13.97 -49.12
N GLY A 619 -31.28 -12.86 -49.01
CA GLY A 619 -32.05 -12.55 -47.77
C GLY A 619 -33.27 -11.59 -47.76
N ILE A 620 -33.90 -11.19 -48.89
CA ILE A 620 -35.31 -10.68 -48.97
C ILE A 620 -35.71 -9.29 -48.35
N HIS A 621 -36.13 -8.36 -49.23
CA HIS A 621 -37.07 -7.19 -49.06
C HIS A 621 -36.69 -6.00 -48.12
N ASN A 622 -36.39 -4.75 -48.54
CA ASN A 622 -37.05 -3.79 -49.47
C ASN A 622 -38.43 -3.26 -48.96
N PRO A 623 -38.83 -1.97 -49.17
CA PRO A 623 -38.12 -0.69 -48.94
C PRO A 623 -38.99 0.49 -48.38
N SER A 624 -38.37 1.57 -47.88
CA SER A 624 -38.95 2.95 -47.89
C SER A 624 -37.96 4.02 -47.37
N TYR A 625 -37.94 5.30 -47.79
CA TYR A 625 -38.23 5.93 -49.10
C TYR A 625 -37.77 7.42 -49.03
N LEU A 626 -36.94 7.90 -49.98
CA LEU A 626 -36.66 9.33 -50.29
C LEU A 626 -35.97 10.22 -49.20
N ARG A 627 -35.47 11.45 -49.48
CA ARG A 627 -34.64 12.00 -50.60
C ARG A 627 -34.30 13.49 -50.29
N GLU A 628 -33.10 13.97 -50.66
CA GLU A 628 -32.73 15.42 -50.78
C GLU A 628 -32.84 16.27 -49.47
N SER A 629 -32.29 17.49 -49.34
CA SER A 629 -31.52 18.37 -50.24
C SER A 629 -30.30 19.03 -49.53
N SER A 630 -29.56 19.89 -50.25
CA SER A 630 -28.31 20.54 -49.81
C SER A 630 -28.44 21.99 -49.29
N ASP A 631 -27.29 22.54 -48.88
CA ASP A 631 -26.92 23.96 -48.78
C ASP A 631 -27.42 24.84 -47.60
N GLY A 632 -26.53 25.70 -47.07
CA GLY A 632 -26.88 26.72 -46.07
C GLY A 632 -25.78 27.23 -45.13
N LEU A 633 -24.74 27.90 -45.64
CA LEU A 633 -23.75 28.62 -44.80
C LEU A 633 -24.39 29.85 -44.11
N GLY A 634 -24.21 30.01 -42.79
CA GLY A 634 -24.77 31.17 -42.07
C GLY A 634 -24.23 31.40 -40.65
N ARG A 635 -23.17 32.22 -40.51
CA ARG A 635 -22.77 32.78 -39.20
C ARG A 635 -23.88 33.67 -38.64
N ARG A 636 -24.29 33.46 -37.38
CA ARG A 636 -24.94 34.49 -36.54
C ARG A 636 -24.67 34.24 -35.06
N SER A 637 -24.18 35.26 -34.36
CA SER A 637 -24.11 35.29 -32.91
C SER A 637 -25.52 35.41 -32.30
N ARG A 638 -25.69 34.91 -31.07
CA ARG A 638 -26.90 35.13 -30.26
C ARG A 638 -26.51 35.45 -28.83
N ASN A 639 -26.86 36.66 -28.39
CA ASN A 639 -26.81 37.04 -26.98
C ASN A 639 -27.91 36.28 -26.23
N TRP A 640 -27.56 35.63 -25.12
CA TRP A 640 -28.53 34.97 -24.24
C TRP A 640 -29.22 36.00 -23.37
N ARG A 641 -30.47 36.34 -23.70
CA ARG A 641 -31.43 36.91 -22.75
C ARG A 641 -32.20 35.74 -22.14
N PHE A 642 -31.91 35.42 -20.88
CA PHE A 642 -32.61 34.38 -20.14
C PHE A 642 -34.10 34.69 -20.00
N SER A 643 -34.93 33.66 -20.08
CA SER A 643 -36.38 33.76 -19.96
C SER A 643 -36.83 33.50 -18.52
N ILE A 644 -37.87 34.20 -18.08
CA ILE A 644 -38.53 33.97 -16.78
C ILE A 644 -39.01 32.50 -16.62
N SER A 645 -39.23 31.80 -17.74
CA SER A 645 -39.56 30.37 -17.76
C SER A 645 -38.43 29.42 -17.32
N GLU A 646 -37.18 29.88 -17.29
CA GLU A 646 -36.03 29.06 -16.89
C GLU A 646 -35.81 29.13 -15.37
N THR A 647 -36.01 30.31 -14.76
CA THR A 647 -35.92 30.49 -13.30
C THR A 647 -36.89 29.60 -12.53
N ALA A 648 -38.10 29.40 -13.07
CA ALA A 648 -39.07 28.46 -12.51
C ALA A 648 -38.56 27.00 -12.53
N LYS A 649 -37.91 26.57 -13.62
CA LYS A 649 -37.34 25.22 -13.76
C LYS A 649 -36.09 24.97 -12.93
N MET A 650 -35.44 26.01 -12.42
CA MET A 650 -34.29 25.89 -11.52
C MET A 650 -34.73 25.54 -10.08
N LEU A 651 -35.90 26.02 -9.66
CA LEU A 651 -36.48 25.71 -8.35
C LEU A 651 -37.02 24.26 -8.23
N ASP A 652 -37.34 23.63 -9.36
CA ASP A 652 -37.78 22.22 -9.44
C ASP A 652 -36.60 21.20 -9.50
N ARG A 653 -35.34 21.65 -9.47
CA ARG A 653 -34.19 20.72 -9.44
C ARG A 653 -34.06 20.07 -8.05
N PRO A 654 -33.83 18.75 -7.96
CA PRO A 654 -33.57 18.09 -6.68
C PRO A 654 -32.23 18.57 -6.09
N PRO A 655 -31.97 18.36 -4.80
CA PRO A 655 -30.66 18.64 -4.21
C PRO A 655 -29.54 17.92 -4.94
N ILE A 656 -28.43 18.62 -5.20
CA ILE A 656 -27.21 17.97 -5.70
C ILE A 656 -26.59 17.15 -4.56
N ARG A 657 -26.22 15.90 -4.85
CA ARG A 657 -25.53 15.02 -3.92
C ARG A 657 -24.04 14.99 -4.28
N ILE A 658 -23.20 15.52 -3.42
CA ILE A 658 -21.75 15.66 -3.61
C ILE A 658 -21.03 14.78 -2.59
N GLY A 659 -20.25 13.80 -3.04
CA GLY A 659 -19.50 12.91 -2.16
C GLY A 659 -18.02 13.27 -2.13
N ASN A 660 -17.44 13.45 -0.95
CA ASN A 660 -15.99 13.64 -0.81
C ASN A 660 -15.29 12.29 -0.61
N VAL A 661 -14.17 12.05 -1.31
CA VAL A 661 -13.42 10.78 -1.32
C VAL A 661 -11.95 10.92 -0.88
N SER A 662 -11.52 12.09 -0.41
CA SER A 662 -10.18 12.29 0.14
C SER A 662 -10.12 13.51 1.06
N GLY A 663 -9.51 13.34 2.24
CA GLY A 663 -9.16 14.42 3.15
C GLY A 663 -7.65 14.76 3.20
N ALA A 664 -6.79 14.03 2.50
CA ALA A 664 -5.34 14.27 2.42
C ALA A 664 -4.65 13.39 1.35
N THR A 665 -3.44 13.76 0.92
CA THR A 665 -2.49 12.84 0.27
C THR A 665 -2.39 11.52 1.04
N GLY A 666 -2.67 10.40 0.37
CA GLY A 666 -2.59 9.06 0.96
C GLY A 666 -3.80 8.63 1.80
N ASP A 667 -4.94 9.31 1.68
CA ASP A 667 -6.22 8.81 2.20
C ASP A 667 -6.68 7.51 1.48
N HIS A 668 -7.69 6.85 2.03
CA HIS A 668 -8.12 5.48 1.72
C HIS A 668 -8.19 5.16 0.20
N PRO A 669 -7.39 4.20 -0.31
CA PRO A 669 -7.14 4.04 -1.75
C PRO A 669 -8.35 3.59 -2.57
N HIS A 670 -9.41 3.08 -1.94
CA HIS A 670 -10.66 2.69 -2.62
C HIS A 670 -11.84 3.63 -2.28
N ALA A 671 -11.59 4.85 -1.78
CA ALA A 671 -12.64 5.77 -1.36
C ALA A 671 -13.54 6.19 -2.55
N MET A 672 -12.95 6.49 -3.70
CA MET A 672 -13.71 6.79 -4.92
C MET A 672 -14.60 5.62 -5.35
N SER A 673 -14.09 4.39 -5.42
CA SER A 673 -14.91 3.25 -5.84
C SER A 673 -16.03 2.93 -4.84
N ARG A 674 -15.81 3.07 -3.53
CA ARG A 674 -16.86 2.99 -2.49
C ARG A 674 -17.96 4.04 -2.70
N MET A 675 -17.58 5.29 -3.00
CA MET A 675 -18.50 6.40 -3.26
C MET A 675 -19.31 6.19 -4.56
N VAL A 676 -18.64 5.70 -5.61
CA VAL A 676 -19.28 5.35 -6.89
C VAL A 676 -20.27 4.20 -6.71
N ARG A 677 -19.87 3.13 -5.99
CA ARG A 677 -20.73 1.96 -5.70
C ARG A 677 -21.96 2.34 -4.88
N SER A 678 -21.75 2.97 -3.71
CA SER A 678 -22.73 3.05 -2.62
C SER A 678 -23.19 4.47 -2.25
N GLY A 679 -22.54 5.50 -2.78
CA GLY A 679 -22.83 6.90 -2.44
C GLY A 679 -24.05 7.48 -3.16
N ASN A 680 -24.36 7.05 -4.39
CA ASN A 680 -25.45 7.60 -5.21
C ASN A 680 -25.34 9.13 -5.41
N VAL A 681 -24.13 9.60 -5.75
CA VAL A 681 -23.78 11.02 -5.88
C VAL A 681 -23.85 11.50 -7.33
N ASN A 682 -24.11 12.78 -7.54
CA ASN A 682 -24.05 13.43 -8.86
C ASN A 682 -22.61 13.87 -9.19
N VAL A 683 -21.86 14.24 -8.15
CA VAL A 683 -20.47 14.72 -8.27
C VAL A 683 -19.63 14.07 -7.17
N ILE A 684 -18.42 13.65 -7.54
CA ILE A 684 -17.36 13.26 -6.62
C ILE A 684 -16.37 14.41 -6.51
N THR A 685 -16.04 14.77 -5.28
CA THR A 685 -14.95 15.68 -4.94
C THR A 685 -13.91 14.96 -4.09
N GLY A 686 -12.74 15.55 -3.96
CA GLY A 686 -11.77 15.15 -2.95
C GLY A 686 -10.72 16.23 -2.78
N ASP A 687 -10.13 16.25 -1.58
CA ASP A 687 -9.03 17.13 -1.23
C ASP A 687 -7.77 16.29 -0.98
N TRP A 688 -6.68 16.67 -1.63
CA TRP A 688 -5.36 16.08 -1.44
C TRP A 688 -4.32 17.11 -0.93
N LEU A 689 -4.69 18.39 -0.74
CA LEU A 689 -3.73 19.49 -0.61
C LEU A 689 -3.66 20.13 0.78
N SER A 690 -2.56 19.88 1.49
CA SER A 690 -2.10 20.77 2.58
C SER A 690 -0.99 21.70 2.11
N GLU A 691 -0.73 22.80 2.84
CA GLU A 691 0.45 23.65 2.64
C GLU A 691 1.76 22.83 2.63
N MET A 692 1.85 21.81 3.48
CA MET A 692 3.00 20.91 3.54
C MET A 692 3.14 20.09 2.24
N ASN A 693 2.04 19.51 1.73
CA ASN A 693 2.06 18.67 0.54
C ASN A 693 2.50 19.48 -0.69
N ILE A 694 2.01 20.71 -0.82
CA ILE A 694 2.41 21.65 -1.88
C ILE A 694 3.90 21.98 -1.78
N ALA A 695 4.41 22.28 -0.57
CA ALA A 695 5.83 22.59 -0.39
C ALA A 695 6.75 21.39 -0.72
N TRP A 696 6.29 20.15 -0.48
CA TRP A 696 7.00 18.93 -0.93
C TRP A 696 6.88 18.71 -2.44
N ASN A 697 5.70 18.87 -3.02
CA ASN A 697 5.49 18.77 -4.47
C ASN A 697 6.33 19.80 -5.25
N ALA A 698 6.62 20.96 -4.66
CA ALA A 698 7.56 21.94 -5.21
C ALA A 698 8.99 21.39 -5.27
N ILE A 699 9.46 20.72 -4.20
CA ILE A 699 10.76 20.02 -4.22
C ILE A 699 10.74 18.90 -5.26
N THR A 700 9.70 18.06 -5.30
CA THR A 700 9.61 16.95 -6.27
C THR A 700 9.66 17.45 -7.72
N LYS A 701 8.88 18.48 -8.05
CA LYS A 701 8.83 19.10 -9.39
C LYS A 701 10.15 19.82 -9.77
N GLN A 702 10.91 20.32 -8.78
CA GLN A 702 12.16 21.07 -9.03
C GLN A 702 13.44 20.21 -8.96
N GLU A 703 13.47 19.16 -8.14
CA GLU A 703 14.69 18.38 -7.83
C GLU A 703 14.61 16.90 -8.24
N VAL A 704 13.43 16.34 -8.51
CA VAL A 704 13.25 14.93 -8.87
C VAL A 704 12.82 14.78 -10.33
N ASP A 705 11.66 15.32 -10.70
CA ASP A 705 11.10 15.20 -12.06
C ASP A 705 10.07 16.33 -12.31
N PRO A 706 10.29 17.21 -13.32
CA PRO A 706 9.34 18.27 -13.68
C PRO A 706 7.95 17.80 -14.14
N THR A 707 7.76 16.51 -14.41
CA THR A 707 6.45 15.90 -14.71
C THR A 707 5.70 15.43 -13.46
N LEU A 708 6.31 15.50 -12.28
CA LEU A 708 5.66 15.22 -10.98
C LEU A 708 5.19 16.51 -10.29
N GLY A 709 4.64 16.37 -9.08
CA GLY A 709 4.07 17.48 -8.31
C GLY A 709 2.54 17.61 -8.44
N TYR A 710 1.86 16.53 -8.83
CA TYR A 710 0.43 16.29 -8.67
C TYR A 710 0.21 15.03 -7.81
N GLU A 711 -1.03 14.79 -7.39
CA GLU A 711 -1.40 13.76 -6.43
C GLU A 711 -1.80 12.44 -7.13
N ASN A 712 -0.83 11.52 -7.24
CA ASN A 712 -1.00 10.27 -8.00
C ASN A 712 -2.13 9.35 -7.44
N GLY A 713 -2.41 9.43 -6.13
CA GLY A 713 -3.51 8.68 -5.50
C GLY A 713 -4.92 9.06 -6.01
N PHE A 714 -5.12 10.28 -6.53
CA PHE A 714 -6.35 10.61 -7.25
C PHE A 714 -6.43 9.89 -8.60
N TYR A 715 -5.31 9.85 -9.33
CA TYR A 715 -5.24 9.13 -10.61
C TYR A 715 -5.52 7.64 -10.42
N GLU A 716 -4.93 7.03 -9.39
CA GLU A 716 -5.14 5.62 -9.02
C GLU A 716 -6.61 5.33 -8.68
N GLN A 717 -7.22 6.15 -7.81
CA GLN A 717 -8.65 6.06 -7.47
C GLN A 717 -9.58 6.22 -8.68
N LEU A 718 -9.21 7.10 -9.62
CA LEU A 718 -9.95 7.33 -10.85
C LEU A 718 -9.82 6.14 -11.83
N ASP A 719 -8.62 5.60 -12.02
CA ASP A 719 -8.39 4.43 -12.91
C ASP A 719 -9.10 3.17 -12.38
N GLU A 720 -9.25 3.01 -11.05
CA GLU A 720 -10.02 1.92 -10.44
C GLU A 720 -11.49 1.91 -10.90
N CYS A 721 -12.14 3.09 -11.04
CA CYS A 721 -13.60 3.18 -11.16
C CYS A 721 -14.13 4.10 -12.28
N LEU A 722 -13.27 4.55 -13.22
CA LEU A 722 -13.65 5.40 -14.35
C LEU A 722 -14.86 4.86 -15.12
N ASP A 723 -14.89 3.55 -15.39
CA ASP A 723 -15.98 2.92 -16.16
C ASP A 723 -17.34 3.03 -15.45
N ASP A 724 -17.40 2.85 -14.13
CA ASP A 724 -18.62 3.07 -13.34
C ASP A 724 -18.97 4.57 -13.27
N ILE A 725 -17.98 5.46 -13.14
CA ILE A 725 -18.16 6.93 -13.15
C ILE A 725 -18.80 7.38 -14.46
N MET A 726 -18.38 6.82 -15.60
CA MET A 726 -18.96 7.11 -16.90
C MET A 726 -20.38 6.56 -17.02
N GLN A 727 -20.58 5.28 -16.69
CA GLN A 727 -21.89 4.61 -16.73
C GLN A 727 -22.97 5.25 -15.85
N ARG A 728 -22.59 5.81 -14.68
CA ARG A 728 -23.52 6.37 -13.69
C ARG A 728 -23.79 7.89 -13.84
N ASP A 729 -23.31 8.50 -14.92
CA ASP A 729 -23.37 9.95 -15.18
C ASP A 729 -22.68 10.86 -14.11
N ILE A 730 -21.73 10.33 -13.33
CA ILE A 730 -21.09 11.03 -12.19
C ILE A 730 -19.98 11.97 -12.69
N ARG A 731 -20.00 13.24 -12.26
CA ARG A 731 -18.90 14.21 -12.52
C ARG A 731 -17.80 14.09 -11.47
N VAL A 732 -16.57 14.45 -11.82
CA VAL A 732 -15.42 14.45 -10.89
C VAL A 732 -14.80 15.85 -10.87
N VAL A 733 -14.58 16.40 -9.68
CA VAL A 733 -13.91 17.70 -9.49
C VAL A 733 -12.85 17.56 -8.40
N THR A 734 -11.60 17.86 -8.71
CA THR A 734 -10.47 17.62 -7.79
C THR A 734 -9.51 18.80 -7.73
N ASN A 735 -8.78 18.93 -6.62
CA ASN A 735 -7.59 19.78 -6.48
C ASN A 735 -6.27 18.99 -6.61
N ALA A 736 -6.34 17.70 -6.96
CA ALA A 736 -5.20 16.81 -7.11
C ALA A 736 -4.12 17.25 -8.12
N GLY A 737 -4.36 18.28 -8.93
CA GLY A 737 -3.33 18.88 -9.77
C GLY A 737 -2.17 19.47 -8.96
N ALA A 738 -2.42 19.89 -7.71
CA ALA A 738 -1.45 20.45 -6.78
C ALA A 738 -0.58 21.58 -7.37
N LEU A 739 0.62 21.25 -7.86
CA LEU A 739 1.56 22.15 -8.54
C LEU A 739 1.83 21.76 -10.00
N ASN A 740 1.23 20.68 -10.50
CA ASN A 740 1.41 20.19 -11.86
C ASN A 740 0.09 19.69 -12.46
N THR A 741 -0.90 20.59 -12.42
CA THR A 741 -2.24 20.42 -12.98
C THR A 741 -2.20 19.98 -14.44
N ASP A 742 -1.24 20.48 -15.22
CA ASP A 742 -1.02 20.11 -16.62
C ASP A 742 -0.68 18.62 -16.78
N ALA A 743 0.32 18.10 -16.06
CA ALA A 743 0.75 16.71 -16.18
C ALA A 743 -0.30 15.72 -15.66
N LEU A 744 -1.08 16.08 -14.63
CA LEU A 744 -2.24 15.27 -14.21
C LEU A 744 -3.36 15.29 -15.25
N TYR A 745 -3.66 16.46 -15.81
CA TYR A 745 -4.65 16.63 -16.86
C TYR A 745 -4.32 15.78 -18.10
N ASP A 746 -3.07 15.80 -18.56
CA ASP A 746 -2.64 14.98 -19.69
C ASP A 746 -2.69 13.48 -19.36
N LYS A 747 -2.29 13.07 -18.15
CA LYS A 747 -2.47 11.68 -17.66
C LYS A 747 -3.94 11.24 -17.68
N VAL A 748 -4.85 12.08 -17.17
CA VAL A 748 -6.30 11.78 -17.06
C VAL A 748 -6.99 11.81 -18.42
N LYS A 749 -6.61 12.74 -19.30
CA LYS A 749 -7.07 12.75 -20.69
C LYS A 749 -6.64 11.47 -21.40
N ALA A 750 -5.36 11.10 -21.33
CA ALA A 750 -4.85 9.87 -21.92
C ALA A 750 -5.48 8.61 -21.29
N LEU A 751 -5.85 8.64 -20.00
CA LEU A 751 -6.63 7.58 -19.36
C LEU A 751 -8.03 7.45 -19.96
N CYS A 752 -8.75 8.57 -20.13
CA CYS A 752 -10.06 8.57 -20.78
C CYS A 752 -9.97 8.02 -22.21
N GLU A 753 -8.98 8.47 -23.00
CA GLU A 753 -8.71 7.97 -24.35
C GLU A 753 -8.45 6.46 -24.37
N ARG A 754 -7.53 5.95 -23.51
CA ARG A 754 -7.22 4.50 -23.42
C ARG A 754 -8.42 3.64 -22.98
N ARG A 755 -9.33 4.18 -22.17
CA ARG A 755 -10.55 3.50 -21.70
C ARG A 755 -11.74 3.61 -22.67
N GLY A 756 -11.55 4.22 -23.85
CA GLY A 756 -12.61 4.36 -24.86
C GLY A 756 -13.52 5.58 -24.67
N TYR A 757 -13.16 6.49 -23.76
CA TYR A 757 -13.87 7.73 -23.43
C TYR A 757 -13.18 8.97 -24.02
N GLY A 758 -12.54 8.87 -25.19
CA GLY A 758 -11.80 9.99 -25.81
C GLY A 758 -12.65 11.23 -26.12
N ASP A 759 -13.95 11.04 -26.37
CA ASP A 759 -14.92 12.14 -26.56
C ASP A 759 -15.33 12.83 -25.24
N VAL A 760 -14.93 12.29 -24.08
CA VAL A 760 -15.27 12.88 -22.77
C VAL A 760 -14.40 14.10 -22.52
N VAL A 761 -15.06 15.23 -22.27
CA VAL A 761 -14.38 16.49 -22.01
C VAL A 761 -13.73 16.48 -20.63
N VAL A 762 -12.41 16.57 -20.60
CA VAL A 762 -11.59 16.81 -19.40
C VAL A 762 -11.21 18.30 -19.41
N ALA A 763 -11.11 18.92 -18.24
CA ALA A 763 -10.68 20.31 -18.12
C ALA A 763 -9.66 20.49 -16.98
N LYS A 764 -8.73 21.43 -17.17
CA LYS A 764 -7.83 21.92 -16.13
C LYS A 764 -8.15 23.37 -15.76
N VAL A 765 -8.09 23.68 -14.47
CA VAL A 765 -8.24 25.04 -13.90
C VAL A 765 -6.88 25.49 -13.39
N LEU A 766 -6.43 26.64 -13.87
CA LEU A 766 -5.07 27.18 -13.72
C LEU A 766 -5.10 28.63 -13.23
N GLY A 767 -3.94 29.13 -12.84
CA GLY A 767 -3.71 30.48 -12.30
C GLY A 767 -3.32 30.49 -10.83
N ASP A 768 -3.39 29.34 -10.17
CA ASP A 768 -2.98 29.12 -8.78
C ASP A 768 -1.46 29.17 -8.58
N ASP A 769 -0.64 28.64 -9.50
CA ASP A 769 0.82 28.80 -9.44
C ASP A 769 1.20 30.25 -9.78
N VAL A 770 1.44 31.04 -8.74
CA VAL A 770 1.86 32.46 -8.81
C VAL A 770 3.35 32.61 -8.48
N SER A 771 4.12 31.52 -8.57
CA SER A 771 5.56 31.49 -8.22
C SER A 771 6.36 32.60 -8.89
N ASP A 772 6.11 32.87 -10.17
CA ASP A 772 6.88 33.85 -10.94
C ASP A 772 6.47 35.30 -10.61
N VAL A 773 5.18 35.57 -10.41
CA VAL A 773 4.66 36.88 -9.93
C VAL A 773 5.32 37.25 -8.60
N VAL A 774 5.49 36.28 -7.70
CA VAL A 774 6.14 36.45 -6.40
C VAL A 774 7.66 36.62 -6.52
N LYS A 775 8.34 35.85 -7.37
CA LYS A 775 9.80 35.94 -7.58
C LYS A 775 10.22 37.24 -8.29
N ASN A 776 9.48 37.66 -9.30
CA ASN A 776 9.67 38.92 -10.01
C ASN A 776 9.38 40.15 -9.12
N ARG A 777 8.59 39.95 -8.05
CA ARG A 777 8.05 41.00 -7.17
C ARG A 777 7.15 41.99 -7.91
N ASP A 778 6.42 41.49 -8.92
CA ASP A 778 5.45 42.26 -9.71
C ASP A 778 4.32 42.84 -8.85
N VAL A 779 4.07 42.22 -7.68
CA VAL A 779 3.01 42.57 -6.73
C VAL A 779 3.54 42.50 -5.30
N ARG A 780 3.20 43.50 -4.46
CA ARG A 780 3.55 43.50 -3.04
C ARG A 780 2.72 42.46 -2.28
N VAL A 781 3.40 41.56 -1.58
CA VAL A 781 2.82 40.47 -0.78
C VAL A 781 3.03 40.74 0.71
N THR A 782 1.96 40.64 1.49
CA THR A 782 1.95 40.85 2.96
C THR A 782 1.49 39.58 3.68
N HIS A 783 1.91 39.39 4.93
CA HIS A 783 1.49 38.23 5.73
C HIS A 783 -0.02 38.26 6.00
N LEU A 784 -0.64 37.08 6.07
CA LEU A 784 -2.09 36.91 6.22
C LEU A 784 -2.63 37.51 7.52
N ASP A 785 -1.86 37.37 8.61
CA ASP A 785 -2.32 37.63 9.99
C ASP A 785 -1.57 38.76 10.72
N HIS A 786 -0.46 39.20 10.12
CA HIS A 786 0.52 40.13 10.68
C HIS A 786 0.78 41.26 9.68
N PRO A 787 -0.06 42.32 9.67
CA PRO A 787 -0.06 43.33 8.60
C PRO A 787 1.24 44.14 8.50
N GLU A 788 2.09 44.11 9.52
CA GLU A 788 3.42 44.70 9.54
C GLU A 788 4.49 43.85 8.82
N GLN A 789 4.23 42.56 8.59
CA GLN A 789 5.18 41.63 7.97
C GLN A 789 4.97 41.55 6.45
N THR A 790 6.07 41.70 5.71
CA THR A 790 6.11 41.54 4.25
C THR A 790 7.05 40.43 3.84
N LEU A 791 6.94 39.96 2.60
CA LEU A 791 7.79 38.89 2.09
C LEU A 791 9.29 39.24 2.15
N GLU A 792 9.65 40.52 1.99
CA GLU A 792 11.03 41.00 2.13
C GLU A 792 11.55 40.94 3.57
N SER A 793 10.67 41.05 4.57
CA SER A 793 11.02 40.96 6.00
C SER A 793 11.17 39.51 6.50
N TRP A 794 10.69 38.53 5.72
CA TRP A 794 10.66 37.12 6.10
C TRP A 794 12.06 36.46 6.14
N GLY A 795 13.00 36.94 5.32
CA GLY A 795 14.40 36.48 5.33
C GLY A 795 14.68 35.20 4.54
N PHE A 796 13.75 34.71 3.72
CA PHE A 796 13.94 33.54 2.85
C PHE A 796 13.64 33.85 1.38
N GLU A 797 14.24 33.08 0.47
CA GLU A 797 14.01 33.20 -0.97
C GLU A 797 12.89 32.24 -1.44
N PRO A 798 11.79 32.74 -2.04
CA PRO A 798 10.66 31.91 -2.48
C PRO A 798 11.04 30.86 -3.53
N CYS A 799 10.80 29.58 -3.23
CA CYS A 799 10.95 28.51 -4.22
C CYS A 799 9.67 28.31 -5.05
N CYS A 800 8.50 28.51 -4.45
CA CYS A 800 7.19 28.45 -5.10
C CYS A 800 6.15 29.31 -4.35
N ALA A 801 5.07 29.68 -5.02
CA ALA A 801 3.93 30.34 -4.41
C ALA A 801 2.61 29.89 -5.04
N THR A 802 1.62 29.55 -4.22
CA THR A 802 0.30 29.10 -4.66
C THR A 802 -0.82 29.99 -4.12
N ALA A 803 -1.55 30.63 -5.03
CA ALA A 803 -2.77 31.37 -4.71
C ALA A 803 -3.95 30.42 -4.61
N TYR A 804 -4.75 30.57 -3.57
CA TYR A 804 -5.93 29.75 -3.31
C TYR A 804 -7.07 30.25 -4.20
N ILE A 805 -7.28 29.62 -5.36
CA ILE A 805 -8.27 30.09 -6.34
C ILE A 805 -9.72 29.64 -6.03
N GLY A 806 -10.66 30.47 -6.47
CA GLY A 806 -12.11 30.26 -6.32
C GLY A 806 -12.70 29.22 -7.27
N CYS A 807 -14.00 28.99 -7.15
CA CYS A 807 -14.73 27.94 -7.85
C CYS A 807 -15.22 28.32 -9.26
N TRP A 808 -15.15 29.58 -9.68
CA TRP A 808 -15.72 29.99 -10.99
C TRP A 808 -15.04 29.33 -12.21
N GLY A 809 -13.76 28.94 -12.11
CA GLY A 809 -13.12 28.09 -13.13
C GLY A 809 -13.74 26.70 -13.24
N ILE A 810 -14.10 26.10 -12.09
CA ILE A 810 -14.80 24.81 -12.04
C ILE A 810 -16.21 24.94 -12.62
N VAL A 811 -16.94 26.01 -12.24
CA VAL A 811 -18.27 26.30 -12.79
C VAL A 811 -18.20 26.46 -14.31
N GLN A 812 -17.21 27.19 -14.83
CA GLN A 812 -17.03 27.41 -16.26
C GLN A 812 -16.64 26.13 -17.01
N ALA A 813 -15.78 25.28 -16.42
CA ALA A 813 -15.44 23.97 -16.97
C ALA A 813 -16.69 23.07 -17.10
N LEU A 814 -17.45 22.91 -16.02
CA LEU A 814 -18.67 22.09 -15.99
C LEU A 814 -19.78 22.66 -16.90
N ARG A 815 -19.91 24.00 -16.99
CA ARG A 815 -20.81 24.67 -17.97
C ARG A 815 -20.39 24.41 -19.41
N SER A 816 -19.09 24.26 -19.65
CA SER A 816 -18.50 23.94 -20.97
C SER A 816 -18.49 22.44 -21.29
N GLY A 817 -19.22 21.63 -20.52
CA GLY A 817 -19.39 20.20 -20.74
C GLY A 817 -18.33 19.30 -20.10
N ALA A 818 -17.40 19.85 -19.31
CA ALA A 818 -16.40 19.03 -18.62
C ALA A 818 -17.06 17.98 -17.72
N ARG A 819 -16.51 16.76 -17.78
CA ARG A 819 -16.90 15.61 -16.96
C ARG A 819 -15.95 15.40 -15.79
N ILE A 820 -14.66 15.66 -16.03
CA ILE A 820 -13.59 15.63 -15.05
C ILE A 820 -12.91 17.00 -15.06
N VAL A 821 -12.84 17.65 -13.89
CA VAL A 821 -12.24 18.97 -13.70
C VAL A 821 -11.10 18.85 -12.70
N ILE A 822 -9.91 19.25 -13.12
CA ILE A 822 -8.67 19.11 -12.35
C ILE A 822 -8.14 20.51 -12.06
N CYS A 823 -8.05 20.87 -10.78
CA CYS A 823 -7.50 22.15 -10.34
C CYS A 823 -6.09 21.92 -9.77
N GLY A 824 -5.27 22.96 -9.79
CA GLY A 824 -4.15 23.08 -8.87
C GLY A 824 -4.64 23.51 -7.48
N ARG A 825 -3.98 24.47 -6.84
CA ARG A 825 -4.38 25.00 -5.52
C ARG A 825 -5.62 25.91 -5.58
N CYS A 826 -6.81 25.34 -5.78
CA CYS A 826 -8.06 25.98 -5.37
C CYS A 826 -8.24 25.90 -3.84
N THR A 827 -9.19 26.65 -3.26
CA THR A 827 -9.55 26.40 -1.85
C THR A 827 -10.09 24.99 -1.66
N ASP A 828 -9.88 24.46 -0.46
CA ASP A 828 -10.33 23.14 0.00
C ASP A 828 -11.85 22.95 -0.29
N ALA A 829 -12.62 24.03 -0.15
CA ALA A 829 -14.06 24.12 -0.43
C ALA A 829 -14.46 24.31 -1.91
N SER A 830 -13.59 24.87 -2.76
CA SER A 830 -13.91 25.25 -4.15
C SER A 830 -14.50 24.10 -5.02
N PRO A 831 -14.06 22.83 -4.91
CA PRO A 831 -14.65 21.71 -5.63
C PRO A 831 -16.15 21.52 -5.41
N VAL A 832 -16.61 21.66 -4.16
CA VAL A 832 -18.00 21.44 -3.76
C VAL A 832 -18.86 22.65 -4.13
N MET A 833 -18.35 23.87 -3.87
CA MET A 833 -19.00 25.12 -4.28
C MET A 833 -19.22 25.19 -5.79
N GLY A 834 -18.19 24.86 -6.58
CA GLY A 834 -18.25 24.89 -8.04
C GLY A 834 -19.21 23.86 -8.63
N ALA A 835 -19.28 22.66 -8.02
CA ALA A 835 -20.26 21.65 -8.35
C ALA A 835 -21.70 22.12 -8.08
N ALA A 836 -21.96 22.72 -6.92
CA ALA A 836 -23.28 23.24 -6.56
C ALA A 836 -23.72 24.43 -7.44
N ALA A 837 -22.84 25.42 -7.64
CA ALA A 837 -23.11 26.60 -8.47
C ALA A 837 -23.28 26.26 -9.97
N TRP A 838 -22.61 25.22 -10.47
CA TRP A 838 -22.91 24.65 -11.78
C TRP A 838 -24.30 24.01 -11.83
N TYR A 839 -24.59 23.10 -10.91
CA TYR A 839 -25.81 22.28 -10.94
C TYR A 839 -27.09 23.10 -10.73
N HIS A 840 -27.06 24.06 -9.80
CA HIS A 840 -28.18 24.96 -9.54
C HIS A 840 -28.16 26.24 -10.40
N GLY A 841 -27.10 26.45 -11.18
CA GLY A 841 -26.98 27.57 -12.11
C GLY A 841 -26.81 28.94 -11.44
N TRP A 842 -26.21 28.98 -10.24
CA TRP A 842 -26.00 30.21 -9.47
C TRP A 842 -25.02 31.20 -10.14
N ARG A 843 -25.06 32.44 -9.66
CA ARG A 843 -24.23 33.57 -10.12
C ARG A 843 -23.32 34.09 -9.02
N GLU A 844 -22.33 34.89 -9.40
CA GLU A 844 -21.37 35.56 -8.50
C GLU A 844 -22.00 36.47 -7.44
N ASP A 845 -23.24 36.95 -7.64
CA ASP A 845 -23.98 37.79 -6.69
C ASP A 845 -24.92 37.01 -5.75
N GLN A 846 -25.00 35.67 -5.88
CA GLN A 846 -25.82 34.81 -5.02
C GLN A 846 -25.07 34.34 -3.77
N TYR A 847 -24.67 35.31 -2.94
CA TYR A 847 -23.78 35.06 -1.81
C TYR A 847 -24.39 34.14 -0.74
N GLU A 848 -25.70 34.16 -0.50
CA GLU A 848 -26.35 33.32 0.53
C GLU A 848 -26.22 31.83 0.18
N GLU A 849 -26.48 31.49 -1.10
CA GLU A 849 -26.34 30.14 -1.62
C GLU A 849 -24.86 29.69 -1.69
N LEU A 850 -23.97 30.59 -2.14
CA LEU A 850 -22.52 30.34 -2.18
C LEU A 850 -21.95 30.09 -0.78
N ALA A 851 -22.27 30.93 0.20
CA ALA A 851 -21.81 30.79 1.59
C ALA A 851 -22.35 29.53 2.28
N SER A 852 -23.59 29.15 1.97
CA SER A 852 -24.15 27.89 2.46
C SER A 852 -23.46 26.68 1.81
N SER A 853 -23.07 26.78 0.52
CA SER A 853 -22.28 25.74 -0.15
C SER A 853 -20.81 25.68 0.30
N LEU A 854 -20.22 26.82 0.70
CA LEU A 854 -18.92 26.89 1.37
C LEU A 854 -18.96 26.13 2.71
N LEU A 855 -20.04 26.28 3.48
CA LEU A 855 -20.18 25.51 4.72
C LEU A 855 -20.45 24.02 4.46
N ALA A 856 -21.24 23.68 3.45
CA ALA A 856 -21.41 22.30 3.01
C ALA A 856 -20.08 21.64 2.62
N ALA A 857 -19.19 22.41 1.99
CA ALA A 857 -17.85 21.99 1.61
C ALA A 857 -16.94 21.77 2.83
N HIS A 858 -16.87 22.75 3.74
CA HIS A 858 -16.14 22.68 5.02
C HIS A 858 -16.48 21.43 5.84
N LEU A 859 -17.73 20.98 5.72
CA LEU A 859 -18.25 19.81 6.41
C LEU A 859 -17.94 18.48 5.71
N ILE A 860 -17.50 18.46 4.45
CA ILE A 860 -17.12 17.22 3.75
C ILE A 860 -15.64 17.19 3.30
N GLU A 861 -14.93 18.30 3.30
CA GLU A 861 -13.45 18.31 3.32
C GLU A 861 -12.92 17.65 4.60
N CYS A 862 -11.65 17.21 4.58
CA CYS A 862 -11.12 16.21 5.53
C CYS A 862 -11.90 14.86 5.59
N GLY A 863 -12.86 14.62 4.70
CA GLY A 863 -13.48 13.31 4.46
C GLY A 863 -14.12 12.69 5.73
N PRO A 864 -13.63 11.56 6.27
CA PRO A 864 -14.25 10.85 7.39
C PRO A 864 -14.45 11.65 8.69
N TYR A 865 -13.91 12.87 8.84
CA TYR A 865 -13.99 13.66 10.08
C TYR A 865 -15.44 13.96 10.52
N VAL A 866 -16.31 14.39 9.59
CA VAL A 866 -17.74 14.66 9.89
C VAL A 866 -18.54 13.38 10.18
N VAL A 867 -18.00 12.23 9.78
CA VAL A 867 -18.52 10.87 10.03
C VAL A 867 -17.97 10.31 11.37
N GLY A 868 -17.25 11.14 12.13
CA GLY A 868 -16.83 10.87 13.51
C GLY A 868 -15.35 10.51 13.67
N ALA A 869 -14.54 10.48 12.61
CA ALA A 869 -13.10 10.40 12.76
C ALA A 869 -12.57 11.66 13.46
N ASN A 870 -11.63 11.52 14.40
CA ASN A 870 -11.03 12.65 15.12
C ASN A 870 -12.07 13.50 15.94
N PHE A 871 -13.24 12.93 16.27
CA PHE A 871 -14.24 13.52 17.15
C PHE A 871 -13.99 13.15 18.62
N SER A 872 -14.13 14.13 19.51
CA SER A 872 -13.89 14.00 20.96
C SER A 872 -14.87 13.09 21.73
N GLY A 873 -16.01 12.73 21.13
CA GLY A 873 -17.00 11.77 21.65
C GLY A 873 -16.96 10.39 21.00
N PHE A 874 -15.85 9.99 20.38
CA PHE A 874 -15.68 8.73 19.63
C PHE A 874 -16.07 7.43 20.38
N LYS A 875 -16.11 7.45 21.72
CA LYS A 875 -16.33 6.26 22.56
C LYS A 875 -17.70 5.62 22.33
N ASP A 876 -18.74 6.43 22.09
CA ASP A 876 -20.13 5.99 21.95
C ASP A 876 -20.40 5.17 20.68
N PHE A 877 -19.40 5.07 19.80
CA PHE A 877 -19.44 4.34 18.54
C PHE A 877 -18.08 3.78 18.10
N LEU A 878 -17.17 3.53 19.05
CA LEU A 878 -15.81 3.04 18.76
C LEU A 878 -15.75 1.81 17.83
N PRO A 879 -16.65 0.79 17.91
CA PRO A 879 -16.63 -0.34 16.97
C PRO A 879 -16.98 0.06 15.52
N GLU A 880 -17.67 1.17 15.30
CA GLU A 880 -18.04 1.69 13.98
C GLU A 880 -16.89 2.50 13.35
N LEU A 881 -15.85 2.85 14.11
CA LEU A 881 -14.74 3.70 13.67
C LEU A 881 -13.54 2.92 13.09
N VAL A 882 -13.72 1.63 12.77
CA VAL A 882 -12.66 0.76 12.22
C VAL A 882 -12.56 0.85 10.69
N ASP A 883 -13.71 0.88 10.01
CA ASP A 883 -13.83 1.10 8.57
C ASP A 883 -14.89 2.19 8.36
N ILE A 884 -14.45 3.44 8.24
CA ILE A 884 -15.34 4.60 8.29
C ILE A 884 -15.90 4.91 6.90
N ALA A 885 -17.19 5.24 6.83
CA ALA A 885 -17.84 5.71 5.61
C ALA A 885 -17.35 7.12 5.20
N PHE A 886 -17.52 7.45 3.92
CA PHE A 886 -17.17 8.76 3.37
C PHE A 886 -18.38 9.69 3.31
N PRO A 887 -18.21 11.02 3.50
CA PRO A 887 -19.32 11.94 3.65
C PRO A 887 -19.97 12.35 2.33
N ILE A 888 -21.24 12.75 2.42
CA ILE A 888 -22.04 13.26 1.30
C ILE A 888 -22.77 14.53 1.75
N ALA A 889 -22.62 15.62 1.00
CA ALA A 889 -23.47 16.80 1.15
C ALA A 889 -24.64 16.75 0.17
N GLU A 890 -25.85 16.97 0.66
CA GLU A 890 -27.07 17.13 -0.13
C GLU A 890 -27.45 18.62 -0.12
N ILE A 891 -27.20 19.36 -1.21
CA ILE A 891 -27.34 20.83 -1.27
C ILE A 891 -28.53 21.21 -2.16
N ASP A 892 -29.54 21.89 -1.61
CA ASP A 892 -30.74 22.31 -2.34
C ASP A 892 -30.52 23.58 -3.20
N PRO A 893 -31.47 23.96 -4.10
CA PRO A 893 -31.31 25.14 -4.96
C PRO A 893 -31.18 26.49 -4.24
N LYS A 894 -31.39 26.53 -2.92
CA LYS A 894 -31.21 27.70 -2.04
C LYS A 894 -29.97 27.57 -1.14
N GLY A 895 -29.10 26.61 -1.43
CA GLY A 895 -27.87 26.35 -0.69
C GLY A 895 -28.05 25.58 0.63
N ARG A 896 -29.27 25.22 1.04
CA ARG A 896 -29.48 24.49 2.31
C ARG A 896 -28.85 23.11 2.20
N CYS A 897 -28.07 22.73 3.22
CA CYS A 897 -27.29 21.50 3.20
C CYS A 897 -27.78 20.51 4.25
N THR A 898 -27.98 19.26 3.84
CA THR A 898 -27.99 18.11 4.76
C THR A 898 -26.71 17.29 4.55
N ILE A 899 -25.94 17.03 5.60
CA ILE A 899 -24.80 16.10 5.58
C ILE A 899 -25.29 14.68 5.87
N GLY A 900 -24.75 13.71 5.13
CA GLY A 900 -24.89 12.28 5.34
C GLY A 900 -23.61 11.53 4.97
N ARG A 901 -23.69 10.21 4.73
CA ARG A 901 -22.54 9.33 4.46
C ARG A 901 -22.85 8.21 3.45
N THR A 902 -21.82 7.56 2.93
CA THR A 902 -21.96 6.30 2.17
C THR A 902 -22.60 5.20 3.01
N ALA A 903 -23.38 4.33 2.36
CA ALA A 903 -23.92 3.13 3.00
C ALA A 903 -22.84 2.06 3.27
N GLU A 904 -21.74 2.10 2.51
CA GLU A 904 -20.55 1.26 2.72
C GLU A 904 -19.61 1.90 3.75
N GLY A 905 -19.51 1.29 4.93
CA GLY A 905 -18.71 1.75 6.07
C GLY A 905 -19.52 2.09 7.32
N GLY A 906 -18.82 2.18 8.45
CA GLY A 906 -19.30 2.66 9.75
C GLY A 906 -19.14 4.18 9.93
N GLY A 907 -18.96 4.60 11.17
CA GLY A 907 -19.06 5.99 11.60
C GLY A 907 -20.51 6.52 11.62
N ARG A 908 -20.67 7.72 12.18
CA ARG A 908 -21.97 8.38 12.40
C ARG A 908 -21.94 9.84 11.99
N VAL A 909 -23.00 10.31 11.32
CA VAL A 909 -23.24 11.74 11.07
C VAL A 909 -24.29 12.24 12.07
N THR A 910 -23.84 13.10 12.99
CA THR A 910 -24.60 13.58 14.15
C THR A 910 -24.45 15.09 14.32
N LYS A 911 -25.34 15.74 15.08
CA LYS A 911 -25.18 17.15 15.47
C LYS A 911 -23.78 17.42 16.03
N GLU A 912 -23.25 16.50 16.82
CA GLU A 912 -21.96 16.62 17.51
C GLU A 912 -20.77 16.42 16.57
N THR A 913 -20.81 15.44 15.65
CA THR A 913 -19.72 15.25 14.66
C THR A 913 -19.70 16.36 13.59
N VAL A 914 -20.88 16.87 13.21
CA VAL A 914 -21.01 18.06 12.34
C VAL A 914 -20.53 19.31 13.06
N THR A 915 -20.89 19.52 14.33
CA THR A 915 -20.38 20.63 15.14
C THR A 915 -18.86 20.53 15.35
N ALA A 916 -18.32 19.32 15.50
CA ALA A 916 -16.87 19.11 15.57
C ALA A 916 -16.17 19.54 14.28
N GLN A 917 -16.62 19.09 13.10
CA GLN A 917 -16.01 19.48 11.83
C GLN A 917 -16.22 20.97 11.52
N LEU A 918 -17.38 21.54 11.84
CA LEU A 918 -17.66 22.97 11.73
C LEU A 918 -16.67 23.85 12.51
N LEU A 919 -16.18 23.35 13.66
CA LEU A 919 -15.21 24.03 14.51
C LEU A 919 -13.75 23.68 14.19
N TYR A 920 -13.51 22.82 13.19
CA TYR A 920 -12.17 22.50 12.68
C TYR A 920 -11.67 23.62 11.76
N GLU A 921 -10.40 24.02 11.89
CA GLU A 921 -9.72 25.01 11.04
C GLU A 921 -10.33 26.41 10.93
N LEU A 922 -11.41 26.67 11.65
CA LEU A 922 -12.12 27.93 11.63
C LEU A 922 -11.29 29.05 12.27
N GLN A 923 -11.30 30.24 11.67
CA GLN A 923 -10.53 31.40 12.15
C GLN A 923 -11.42 32.40 12.92
N GLY A 924 -12.58 31.96 13.43
CA GLY A 924 -13.67 32.80 13.97
C GLY A 924 -14.84 32.97 12.98
N HIS A 925 -15.84 33.78 13.33
CA HIS A 925 -17.16 33.76 12.65
C HIS A 925 -17.16 34.15 11.16
N LEU A 926 -16.20 34.93 10.67
CA LEU A 926 -16.07 35.23 9.24
C LEU A 926 -15.13 34.23 8.55
N TYR A 927 -15.68 33.32 7.76
CA TYR A 927 -14.93 32.39 6.94
C TYR A 927 -14.71 33.01 5.54
N LEU A 928 -13.44 33.31 5.22
CA LEU A 928 -13.06 34.01 3.99
C LEU A 928 -12.74 33.01 2.87
N ASN A 929 -13.39 33.17 1.72
CA ASN A 929 -13.14 32.40 0.51
C ASN A 929 -13.10 33.38 -0.71
N PRO A 930 -12.40 33.06 -1.83
CA PRO A 930 -12.27 33.96 -2.98
C PRO A 930 -13.59 34.32 -3.70
N ASP A 931 -14.64 33.52 -3.57
CA ASP A 931 -15.92 33.71 -4.24
C ASP A 931 -16.99 34.33 -3.32
N VAL A 932 -16.86 34.15 -2.01
CA VAL A 932 -17.83 34.58 -0.99
C VAL A 932 -17.17 34.67 0.39
N VAL A 933 -17.71 35.50 1.28
CA VAL A 933 -17.45 35.39 2.73
C VAL A 933 -18.69 34.86 3.43
N ALA A 934 -18.52 33.82 4.25
CA ALA A 934 -19.59 33.29 5.09
C ALA A 934 -19.50 33.88 6.51
N ASP A 935 -20.57 34.55 6.94
CA ASP A 935 -20.81 34.86 8.35
C ASP A 935 -21.50 33.67 9.01
N LEU A 936 -20.76 32.99 9.89
CA LEU A 936 -21.21 31.83 10.65
C LEU A 936 -21.82 32.20 12.02
N SER A 937 -21.95 33.49 12.37
CA SER A 937 -22.48 33.92 13.68
C SER A 937 -23.90 33.40 13.98
N GLY A 938 -24.71 33.18 12.93
CA GLY A 938 -26.05 32.63 13.00
C GLY A 938 -26.15 31.11 12.82
N VAL A 939 -25.04 30.39 12.68
CA VAL A 939 -25.02 28.97 12.26
C VAL A 939 -25.77 28.05 13.23
N ARG A 940 -26.48 27.07 12.67
CA ARG A 940 -27.25 26.03 13.37
C ARG A 940 -26.99 24.66 12.76
N VAL A 941 -27.02 23.65 13.62
CA VAL A 941 -26.85 22.24 13.25
C VAL A 941 -27.99 21.44 13.88
N ASP A 942 -28.85 20.88 13.03
CA ASP A 942 -30.14 20.28 13.40
C ASP A 942 -30.18 18.81 12.92
N GLN A 943 -30.42 17.85 13.82
CA GLN A 943 -30.51 16.43 13.46
C GLN A 943 -31.85 16.15 12.75
N GLU A 944 -31.82 15.71 11.48
CA GLU A 944 -33.03 15.38 10.71
C GLU A 944 -33.46 13.93 10.93
N SER A 945 -32.50 13.00 10.87
CA SER A 945 -32.69 11.57 11.10
C SER A 945 -31.37 10.93 11.54
N GLU A 946 -31.37 9.62 11.81
CA GLU A 946 -30.13 8.86 11.89
C GLU A 946 -29.27 9.11 10.63
N ASN A 947 -27.98 9.42 10.83
CA ASN A 947 -27.01 9.71 9.77
C ASN A 947 -27.39 10.83 8.77
N ARG A 948 -28.32 11.73 9.11
CA ARG A 948 -28.61 12.96 8.33
C ARG A 948 -28.79 14.19 9.23
N VAL A 949 -28.03 15.24 8.95
CA VAL A 949 -27.95 16.48 9.77
C VAL A 949 -28.06 17.71 8.88
N SER A 950 -29.06 18.55 9.13
CA SER A 950 -29.24 19.86 8.48
C SER A 950 -28.25 20.87 9.03
N VAL A 951 -27.73 21.75 8.17
CA VAL A 951 -26.93 22.91 8.59
C VAL A 951 -27.45 24.17 7.90
N SER A 952 -27.66 25.23 8.70
CA SER A 952 -28.32 26.46 8.25
C SER A 952 -27.85 27.69 9.05
N GLY A 953 -28.41 28.86 8.76
CA GLY A 953 -28.17 30.10 9.54
C GLY A 953 -26.91 30.88 9.19
N VAL A 954 -26.12 30.40 8.22
CA VAL A 954 -25.05 31.15 7.55
C VAL A 954 -25.62 32.37 6.84
N LYS A 955 -24.82 33.43 6.69
CA LYS A 955 -25.08 34.51 5.73
C LYS A 955 -23.93 34.71 4.74
N GLY A 956 -24.27 35.07 3.53
CA GLY A 956 -23.33 35.44 2.47
C GLY A 956 -22.98 36.92 2.43
N MET A 957 -21.70 37.20 2.24
CA MET A 957 -21.15 38.53 2.03
C MET A 957 -20.19 38.55 0.83
N PRO A 958 -19.94 39.70 0.19
CA PRO A 958 -19.05 39.79 -0.96
C PRO A 958 -17.61 39.29 -0.67
N PRO A 959 -16.94 38.64 -1.63
CA PRO A 959 -15.58 38.14 -1.45
C PRO A 959 -14.55 39.23 -1.09
N PRO A 960 -13.39 38.85 -0.52
CA PRO A 960 -12.28 39.78 -0.34
C PRO A 960 -11.66 40.17 -1.71
N PRO A 961 -11.09 41.38 -1.86
CA PRO A 961 -10.33 41.77 -3.05
C PRO A 961 -8.97 41.05 -3.18
N THR A 962 -8.64 40.15 -2.24
CA THR A 962 -7.36 39.45 -2.12
C THR A 962 -7.57 37.96 -1.86
N ALA A 963 -6.88 37.09 -2.59
CA ALA A 963 -6.79 35.68 -2.27
C ALA A 963 -5.70 35.42 -1.22
N LYS A 964 -5.84 34.31 -0.47
CA LYS A 964 -4.74 33.71 0.29
C LYS A 964 -3.69 33.20 -0.70
N VAL A 965 -2.42 33.45 -0.43
CA VAL A 965 -1.28 32.80 -1.08
C VAL A 965 -0.49 32.03 -0.02
N MET A 966 -0.06 30.81 -0.31
CA MET A 966 1.02 30.17 0.44
C MET A 966 2.30 30.31 -0.38
N VAL A 967 3.27 31.07 0.15
CA VAL A 967 4.63 31.12 -0.39
C VAL A 967 5.49 30.16 0.42
N ALA A 968 6.24 29.27 -0.24
CA ALA A 968 7.18 28.38 0.42
C ALA A 968 8.63 28.73 0.06
N ALA A 969 9.54 28.46 0.99
CA ALA A 969 10.98 28.56 0.81
C ALA A 969 11.69 27.40 1.50
N LYS A 970 12.94 27.14 1.10
CA LYS A 970 13.77 26.09 1.72
C LYS A 970 14.27 26.59 3.07
N GLY A 971 13.79 25.99 4.16
CA GLY A 971 14.16 26.38 5.53
C GLY A 971 15.56 25.98 5.94
N GLY A 972 16.11 24.96 5.29
CA GLY A 972 17.36 24.31 5.68
C GLY A 972 17.08 22.85 5.99
N PHE A 973 17.70 22.34 7.05
CA PHE A 973 17.68 20.92 7.41
C PHE A 973 17.34 20.72 8.88
N GLN A 974 16.61 19.65 9.17
CA GLN A 974 16.20 19.24 10.51
C GLN A 974 16.58 17.78 10.80
N ALA A 975 16.84 17.50 12.08
CA ALA A 975 17.16 16.17 12.57
C ALA A 975 16.61 15.98 14.00
N GLU A 976 16.26 14.75 14.34
CA GLU A 976 15.64 14.41 15.62
C GLU A 976 16.21 13.12 16.22
N ALA A 977 16.35 13.08 17.54
CA ALA A 977 16.54 11.87 18.33
C ALA A 977 15.52 11.80 19.46
N THR A 978 15.15 10.59 19.86
CA THR A 978 14.31 10.35 21.05
C THR A 978 15.03 9.38 21.98
N PHE A 979 15.22 9.79 23.23
CA PHE A 979 15.74 8.96 24.32
C PHE A 979 14.60 8.51 25.22
N TYR A 980 14.84 7.46 26.00
CA TYR A 980 13.88 6.92 26.95
C TYR A 980 14.49 6.91 28.35
N ILE A 981 13.81 7.51 29.33
CA ILE A 981 14.31 7.69 30.70
C ILE A 981 13.36 6.95 31.66
N ASN A 982 13.90 6.10 32.52
CA ASN A 982 13.12 5.32 33.49
C ASN A 982 13.85 5.05 34.81
N GLY A 983 13.11 4.48 35.76
CA GLY A 983 13.54 4.26 37.15
C GLY A 983 13.40 5.53 38.00
N LEU A 984 14.22 5.63 39.06
CA LEU A 984 14.27 6.81 39.93
C LEU A 984 14.82 8.06 39.21
N ASP A 985 14.71 9.22 39.83
CA ASP A 985 15.45 10.45 39.49
C ASP A 985 15.25 10.95 38.03
N VAL A 986 14.05 10.73 37.47
CA VAL A 986 13.77 11.02 36.05
C VAL A 986 13.99 12.49 35.67
N ALA A 987 13.71 13.43 36.59
CA ALA A 987 13.94 14.85 36.37
C ALA A 987 15.44 15.19 36.33
N GLU A 988 16.22 14.61 37.25
CA GLU A 988 17.67 14.74 37.38
C GLU A 988 18.38 14.10 36.18
N LYS A 989 17.93 12.92 35.74
CA LYS A 989 18.40 12.23 34.53
C LYS A 989 18.11 13.03 33.27
N ALA A 990 16.92 13.62 33.15
CA ALA A 990 16.56 14.51 32.05
C ALA A 990 17.39 15.81 32.09
N ALA A 991 17.62 16.41 33.26
CA ALA A 991 18.46 17.59 33.43
C ALA A 991 19.93 17.29 33.11
N MET A 992 20.47 16.16 33.56
CA MET A 992 21.80 15.65 33.20
C MET A 992 21.92 15.50 31.68
N MET A 993 20.95 14.86 31.03
CA MET A 993 20.97 14.68 29.58
C MET A 993 20.84 16.01 28.83
N LYS A 994 19.96 16.92 29.26
CA LYS A 994 19.85 18.29 28.73
C LYS A 994 21.17 19.05 28.85
N ALA A 995 21.85 18.99 30.00
CA ALA A 995 23.15 19.62 30.23
C ALA A 995 24.27 18.99 29.38
N GLN A 996 24.28 17.67 29.23
CA GLN A 996 25.22 16.96 28.35
C GLN A 996 25.02 17.33 26.88
N LEU A 997 23.78 17.35 26.39
CA LEU A 997 23.45 17.76 25.03
C LEU A 997 23.81 19.24 24.79
N ALA A 998 23.49 20.13 25.73
CA ALA A 998 23.87 21.53 25.66
C ALA A 998 25.41 21.71 25.63
N HIS A 999 26.17 20.89 26.37
CA HIS A 999 27.64 20.90 26.30
C HIS A 999 28.14 20.39 24.94
N MET A 1000 27.60 19.28 24.44
CA MET A 1000 28.00 18.68 23.15
C MET A 1000 27.62 19.57 21.96
N PHE A 1001 26.55 20.37 22.07
CA PHE A 1001 26.05 21.25 21.02
C PHE A 1001 26.42 22.73 21.18
N LYS A 1002 27.20 23.10 22.21
CA LYS A 1002 27.57 24.51 22.49
C LYS A 1002 28.21 25.26 21.31
N ASP A 1003 28.93 24.53 20.44
CA ASP A 1003 29.64 25.04 19.26
C ASP A 1003 28.91 24.66 17.95
N SER A 1004 27.65 24.22 18.01
CA SER A 1004 26.87 23.81 16.83
C SER A 1004 26.10 24.98 16.22
N ASN A 1005 26.18 25.13 14.89
CA ASN A 1005 25.49 26.20 14.15
C ASN A 1005 24.02 25.85 13.88
N PHE A 1006 23.29 25.43 14.92
CA PHE A 1006 21.86 25.15 14.84
C PHE A 1006 21.07 26.45 14.84
N SER A 1007 20.19 26.64 13.85
CA SER A 1007 19.19 27.72 13.85
C SER A 1007 18.06 27.47 14.85
N ARG A 1008 17.89 26.22 15.32
CA ARG A 1008 16.96 25.84 16.37
C ARG A 1008 17.45 24.60 17.12
N LEU A 1009 17.25 24.58 18.43
CA LEU A 1009 17.45 23.40 19.28
C LEU A 1009 16.34 23.34 20.32
N SER A 1010 15.59 22.24 20.34
CA SER A 1010 14.53 21.95 21.31
C SER A 1010 14.82 20.62 21.98
N ILE A 1011 14.77 20.59 23.32
CA ILE A 1011 15.02 19.38 24.11
C ILE A 1011 13.93 19.27 25.16
N GLU A 1012 12.91 18.44 24.90
CA GLU A 1012 11.69 18.38 25.69
C GLU A 1012 11.38 16.98 26.21
N LEU A 1013 10.79 16.93 27.41
CA LEU A 1013 10.46 15.70 28.13
C LEU A 1013 8.94 15.47 28.08
N TYR A 1014 8.53 14.28 27.67
CA TYR A 1014 7.15 13.90 27.40
C TYR A 1014 6.74 12.69 28.23
N GLY A 1015 5.61 12.84 28.94
CA GLY A 1015 5.08 11.86 29.87
C GLY A 1015 5.54 12.08 31.31
N THR A 1016 5.02 11.25 32.21
CA THR A 1016 5.38 11.21 33.64
C THR A 1016 5.47 9.74 34.03
N PRO A 1017 6.51 9.29 34.74
CA PRO A 1017 6.59 7.89 35.17
C PRO A 1017 5.50 7.62 36.21
N ALA A 1018 4.93 6.42 36.21
CA ALA A 1018 4.12 5.97 37.34
C ALA A 1018 4.99 5.89 38.60
N GLU A 1019 4.46 6.35 39.74
CA GLU A 1019 5.18 6.46 41.03
C GLU A 1019 5.76 5.11 41.51
N ASN A 1020 5.01 4.03 41.30
CA ASN A 1020 5.45 2.66 41.50
C ASN A 1020 5.12 1.83 40.23
N PRO A 1021 6.02 1.79 39.24
CA PRO A 1021 5.70 1.27 37.92
C PRO A 1021 5.75 -0.26 37.88
N THR A 1022 4.61 -0.90 37.63
CA THR A 1022 4.49 -2.37 37.52
C THR A 1022 5.11 -2.97 36.24
N SER A 1023 5.63 -2.13 35.35
CA SER A 1023 6.37 -2.52 34.15
C SER A 1023 7.37 -1.43 33.77
N GLN A 1024 8.40 -1.78 32.99
CA GLN A 1024 9.35 -0.79 32.48
C GLN A 1024 8.65 0.31 31.67
N GLN A 1025 7.63 -0.06 30.89
CA GLN A 1025 6.84 0.85 30.07
C GLN A 1025 6.09 1.89 30.93
N ALA A 1026 5.47 1.47 32.04
CA ALA A 1026 4.79 2.38 32.97
C ALA A 1026 5.74 3.35 33.69
N GLY A 1027 7.03 2.97 33.81
CA GLY A 1027 8.07 3.81 34.41
C GLY A 1027 8.91 4.61 33.41
N THR A 1028 8.55 4.62 32.11
CA THR A 1028 9.36 5.24 31.05
C THR A 1028 8.72 6.51 30.49
N VAL A 1029 9.53 7.58 30.40
CA VAL A 1029 9.20 8.83 29.69
C VAL A 1029 10.11 9.02 28.48
N SER A 1030 9.70 9.88 27.55
CA SER A 1030 10.43 10.19 26.32
C SER A 1030 11.13 11.54 26.42
N LEU A 1031 12.43 11.62 26.13
CA LEU A 1031 13.15 12.88 25.95
C LEU A 1031 13.43 13.06 24.45
N ARG A 1032 12.72 13.99 23.81
CA ARG A 1032 12.90 14.33 22.39
C ARG A 1032 13.94 15.44 22.26
N VAL A 1033 14.90 15.25 21.36
CA VAL A 1033 15.90 16.24 20.94
C VAL A 1033 15.69 16.52 19.47
N PHE A 1034 15.30 17.75 19.16
CA PHE A 1034 15.04 18.23 17.82
C PHE A 1034 15.96 19.40 17.52
N ALA A 1035 16.57 19.43 16.33
CA ALA A 1035 17.38 20.55 15.88
C ALA A 1035 17.07 20.91 14.42
N GLN A 1036 17.32 22.18 14.09
CA GLN A 1036 17.35 22.69 12.72
C GLN A 1036 18.65 23.45 12.50
N ALA A 1037 19.17 23.45 11.27
CA ALA A 1037 20.21 24.35 10.81
C ALA A 1037 19.92 24.81 9.37
N ARG A 1038 20.37 26.01 8.99
CA ARG A 1038 20.14 26.55 7.64
C ARG A 1038 20.97 25.83 6.56
N LYS A 1039 22.03 25.11 6.94
CA LYS A 1039 22.88 24.30 6.06
C LYS A 1039 22.89 22.84 6.51
N LYS A 1040 23.18 21.91 5.59
CA LYS A 1040 23.13 20.46 5.85
C LYS A 1040 24.31 20.01 6.72
N GLU A 1041 25.45 20.64 6.49
CA GLU A 1041 26.76 20.38 7.10
C GLU A 1041 26.76 20.75 8.58
N ASP A 1042 25.96 21.76 8.96
CA ASP A 1042 25.86 22.27 10.33
C ASP A 1042 25.05 21.35 11.26
N ILE A 1043 24.25 20.43 10.70
CA ILE A 1043 23.42 19.45 11.43
C ILE A 1043 23.72 17.99 11.00
N ASP A 1044 24.85 17.77 10.33
CA ASP A 1044 25.18 16.47 9.73
C ASP A 1044 25.38 15.33 10.75
N ALA A 1045 25.70 14.14 10.26
CA ALA A 1045 25.94 12.99 11.12
C ALA A 1045 27.10 13.20 12.13
N SER A 1046 28.07 14.08 11.83
CA SER A 1046 29.15 14.48 12.74
C SER A 1046 28.75 15.59 13.73
N LYS A 1047 27.78 16.44 13.38
CA LYS A 1047 27.30 17.55 14.23
C LYS A 1047 26.12 17.20 15.13
N PHE A 1048 25.20 16.36 14.67
CA PHE A 1048 24.02 15.98 15.45
C PHE A 1048 24.11 14.53 15.96
N LYS A 1049 24.30 13.57 15.05
CA LYS A 1049 24.18 12.14 15.38
C LYS A 1049 25.32 11.60 16.24
N VAL A 1050 26.57 11.85 15.86
CA VAL A 1050 27.76 11.37 16.60
C VAL A 1050 27.85 12.00 18.00
N PRO A 1051 27.63 13.32 18.19
CA PRO A 1051 27.65 13.92 19.53
C PRO A 1051 26.59 13.35 20.47
N ILE A 1052 25.37 13.09 19.97
CA ILE A 1052 24.35 12.34 20.71
C ILE A 1052 24.84 10.94 21.08
N TYR A 1053 25.35 10.18 20.11
CA TYR A 1053 25.71 8.78 20.31
C TYR A 1053 26.93 8.61 21.23
N ALA A 1054 27.83 9.61 21.29
CA ALA A 1054 28.97 9.66 22.20
C ALA A 1054 28.56 9.76 23.69
N LEU A 1055 27.35 10.24 24.00
CA LEU A 1055 26.83 10.29 25.36
C LEU A 1055 26.44 8.92 25.91
N ARG A 1056 26.25 7.88 25.08
CA ARG A 1056 25.71 6.58 25.51
C ARG A 1056 26.46 5.90 26.67
N MET A 1057 27.77 6.16 26.80
CA MET A 1057 28.64 5.58 27.84
C MET A 1057 28.86 6.51 29.05
N GLN A 1058 28.28 7.72 29.01
CA GLN A 1058 28.54 8.82 29.94
C GLN A 1058 27.25 9.40 30.54
N SER A 1059 26.09 8.99 30.04
CA SER A 1059 24.79 9.57 30.40
C SER A 1059 24.14 8.87 31.61
N TYR A 1060 22.86 9.16 31.84
CA TYR A 1060 22.09 8.68 32.98
C TYR A 1060 22.05 7.14 33.09
N PRO A 1061 21.99 6.58 34.33
CA PRO A 1061 21.78 5.15 34.51
C PRO A 1061 20.40 4.75 33.97
N GLY A 1062 20.38 3.71 33.13
CA GLY A 1062 19.21 3.35 32.32
C GLY A 1062 19.18 3.95 30.90
N TYR A 1063 20.30 4.49 30.40
CA TYR A 1063 20.39 5.03 29.03
C TYR A 1063 19.89 4.03 27.97
N HIS A 1064 18.86 4.43 27.24
CA HIS A 1064 18.40 3.80 25.99
C HIS A 1064 17.67 4.83 25.13
N MET A 1065 17.53 4.54 23.83
CA MET A 1065 16.98 5.49 22.86
C MET A 1065 16.24 4.78 21.72
N ASN A 1066 15.43 5.52 20.98
CA ASN A 1066 14.88 5.07 19.70
C ASN A 1066 16.04 4.75 18.74
N LEU A 1067 16.06 3.51 18.22
CA LEU A 1067 17.10 3.02 17.32
C LEU A 1067 16.79 3.28 15.85
N ASP A 1068 15.66 3.94 15.51
CA ASP A 1068 15.43 4.44 14.16
C ASP A 1068 16.29 5.69 13.88
N PHE A 1069 17.57 5.45 13.63
CA PHE A 1069 18.54 6.49 13.30
C PHE A 1069 18.23 7.28 12.00
N ARG A 1070 17.16 6.96 11.25
CA ARG A 1070 16.67 7.76 10.12
C ARG A 1070 16.02 9.06 10.57
N THR A 1071 15.65 9.21 11.84
CA THR A 1071 15.23 10.50 12.42
C THR A 1071 16.42 11.46 12.56
N MET A 1072 17.61 10.91 12.84
CA MET A 1072 18.86 11.64 13.11
C MET A 1072 19.65 12.00 11.84
N VAL A 1073 19.10 11.75 10.65
CA VAL A 1073 19.69 12.15 9.37
C VAL A 1073 19.12 13.51 8.99
N PRO A 1074 19.93 14.48 8.52
CA PRO A 1074 19.44 15.76 8.00
C PRO A 1074 18.40 15.55 6.90
N LYS A 1075 17.15 15.90 7.20
CA LYS A 1075 16.07 16.01 6.21
C LYS A 1075 15.90 17.49 5.87
N PRO A 1076 15.67 17.88 4.61
CA PRO A 1076 15.24 19.24 4.32
C PRO A 1076 13.94 19.56 5.08
N PHE A 1077 13.64 20.84 5.25
CA PHE A 1077 12.32 21.30 5.68
C PHE A 1077 11.98 22.62 4.99
N MET A 1078 10.70 22.96 5.01
CA MET A 1078 10.16 24.12 4.29
C MET A 1078 9.67 25.15 5.29
N GLU A 1079 9.99 26.41 5.05
CA GLU A 1079 9.40 27.55 5.76
C GLU A 1079 8.23 28.04 4.90
N MET A 1080 7.15 28.49 5.54
CA MET A 1080 5.94 28.95 4.88
C MET A 1080 5.63 30.39 5.27
N PHE A 1081 5.27 31.21 4.30
CA PHE A 1081 4.76 32.57 4.49
C PHE A 1081 3.31 32.61 3.99
N PRO A 1082 2.31 32.41 4.87
CA PRO A 1082 0.91 32.56 4.51
C PRO A 1082 0.61 34.05 4.31
N ALA A 1083 0.02 34.38 3.17
CA ALA A 1083 0.06 35.73 2.63
C ALA A 1083 -1.23 36.14 1.92
N LEU A 1084 -1.32 37.42 1.56
CA LEU A 1084 -2.39 38.00 0.75
C LEU A 1084 -1.86 38.59 -0.56
N MET A 1085 -2.58 38.35 -1.65
CA MET A 1085 -2.33 38.92 -2.98
C MET A 1085 -3.66 39.40 -3.61
N PRO A 1086 -3.72 40.58 -4.25
CA PRO A 1086 -4.90 41.03 -5.01
C PRO A 1086 -5.36 40.00 -6.05
N VAL A 1087 -6.67 39.72 -6.13
CA VAL A 1087 -7.20 38.73 -7.08
C VAL A 1087 -6.93 39.14 -8.54
N SER A 1088 -6.82 40.44 -8.82
CA SER A 1088 -6.45 40.97 -10.14
C SER A 1088 -5.03 40.63 -10.61
N ALA A 1089 -4.17 40.06 -9.76
CA ALA A 1089 -2.84 39.58 -10.12
C ALA A 1089 -2.83 38.10 -10.57
N ILE A 1090 -3.95 37.40 -10.43
CA ILE A 1090 -4.08 35.96 -10.65
C ILE A 1090 -4.64 35.73 -12.06
N ASP A 1091 -3.91 35.01 -12.91
CA ASP A 1091 -4.38 34.61 -14.25
C ASP A 1091 -5.29 33.37 -14.16
N HIS A 1092 -6.43 33.51 -13.47
CA HIS A 1092 -7.39 32.43 -13.30
C HIS A 1092 -8.01 32.09 -14.66
N ARG A 1093 -7.77 30.86 -15.14
CA ARG A 1093 -8.25 30.39 -16.44
C ARG A 1093 -8.60 28.90 -16.43
N VAL A 1094 -9.32 28.49 -17.47
CA VAL A 1094 -9.73 27.11 -17.73
C VAL A 1094 -9.24 26.72 -19.11
N GLU A 1095 -8.73 25.50 -19.26
CA GLU A 1095 -8.34 24.91 -20.54
C GLU A 1095 -9.00 23.54 -20.68
N MET A 1096 -9.66 23.31 -21.83
CA MET A 1096 -10.52 22.16 -22.10
C MET A 1096 -9.85 21.17 -23.06
N SER A 1097 -10.17 19.87 -22.97
CA SER A 1097 -9.66 18.84 -23.91
C SER A 1097 -10.08 19.05 -25.38
N THR A 1098 -11.10 19.88 -25.60
CA THR A 1098 -11.54 20.38 -26.92
C THR A 1098 -10.63 21.49 -27.50
N GLY A 1099 -9.59 21.91 -26.78
CA GLY A 1099 -8.68 23.00 -27.19
C GLY A 1099 -9.22 24.42 -26.95
N VAL A 1100 -10.40 24.56 -26.34
CA VAL A 1100 -10.96 25.85 -25.95
C VAL A 1100 -10.38 26.29 -24.60
N SER A 1101 -10.09 27.58 -24.45
CA SER A 1101 -9.70 28.18 -23.18
C SER A 1101 -10.62 29.35 -22.81
N TYR A 1102 -10.82 29.54 -21.50
CA TYR A 1102 -11.63 30.61 -20.92
C TYR A 1102 -10.85 31.32 -19.82
N ARG A 1103 -10.74 32.64 -19.90
CA ARG A 1103 -10.33 33.49 -18.79
C ARG A 1103 -11.49 33.61 -17.78
N ILE A 1104 -11.17 33.58 -16.49
CA ILE A 1104 -12.12 33.87 -15.41
C ILE A 1104 -11.79 35.26 -14.88
N GLU A 1105 -12.74 36.19 -14.95
CA GLU A 1105 -12.52 37.55 -14.48
C GLU A 1105 -12.59 37.63 -12.94
N PRO A 1106 -11.80 38.52 -12.30
CA PRO A 1106 -11.89 38.75 -10.86
C PRO A 1106 -13.28 39.25 -10.42
N PRO A 1107 -13.76 38.87 -9.21
CA PRO A 1107 -15.03 39.37 -8.68
C PRO A 1107 -15.08 40.91 -8.64
N THR A 1108 -16.08 41.50 -9.29
CA THR A 1108 -16.20 42.96 -9.39
C THR A 1108 -16.79 43.62 -8.14
N ASN A 1109 -17.61 42.89 -7.39
CA ASN A 1109 -18.14 43.30 -6.10
C ASN A 1109 -17.37 42.59 -4.97
N THR A 1110 -16.55 43.33 -4.24
CA THR A 1110 -15.68 42.82 -3.16
C THR A 1110 -15.75 43.72 -1.93
N ALA A 1111 -15.40 43.18 -0.76
CA ALA A 1111 -15.38 43.90 0.52
C ALA A 1111 -14.06 43.67 1.28
N THR A 1112 -13.55 44.69 1.97
CA THR A 1112 -12.36 44.55 2.81
C THR A 1112 -12.73 44.09 4.21
N TYR A 1113 -12.06 43.04 4.70
CA TYR A 1113 -12.27 42.47 6.03
C TYR A 1113 -11.05 42.72 6.93
N PRO A 1114 -11.22 42.94 8.24
CA PRO A 1114 -10.11 43.24 9.14
C PRO A 1114 -9.30 41.99 9.48
N ILE A 1115 -7.96 42.10 9.38
CA ILE A 1115 -7.00 41.05 9.75
C ILE A 1115 -7.00 40.78 11.27
N VAL A 1116 -7.18 41.84 12.07
CA VAL A 1116 -7.42 41.73 13.51
C VAL A 1116 -8.93 41.61 13.72
N ARG A 1117 -9.40 40.42 14.10
CA ARG A 1117 -10.82 40.12 14.25
C ARG A 1117 -11.31 40.59 15.62
N PRO A 1118 -12.59 41.01 15.77
CA PRO A 1118 -13.17 41.31 17.06
C PRO A 1118 -13.09 40.10 18.00
N SER A 1119 -12.38 40.26 19.11
CA SER A 1119 -12.24 39.27 20.18
C SER A 1119 -12.94 39.83 21.42
N THR A 1120 -13.97 39.15 21.91
CA THR A 1120 -14.79 39.64 23.03
C THR A 1120 -15.04 38.55 24.06
N GLU A 1121 -15.11 38.97 25.32
CA GLU A 1121 -15.62 38.15 26.41
C GLU A 1121 -17.15 38.18 26.44
N THR A 1122 -17.72 37.12 27.00
CA THR A 1122 -19.14 36.85 27.22
C THR A 1122 -20.00 38.09 27.45
N HIS A 1123 -20.85 38.43 26.48
CA HIS A 1123 -21.92 39.41 26.67
C HIS A 1123 -23.00 38.86 27.61
N GLY A 1124 -23.27 39.58 28.71
CA GLY A 1124 -24.25 39.17 29.73
C GLY A 1124 -23.86 37.87 30.43
N PRO A 1125 -22.74 37.83 31.18
CA PRO A 1125 -22.33 36.65 31.93
C PRO A 1125 -23.36 36.33 33.03
N VAL A 1126 -23.59 35.04 33.26
CA VAL A 1126 -24.44 34.54 34.34
C VAL A 1126 -23.56 34.22 35.55
N ASP A 1127 -24.05 34.45 36.77
CA ASP A 1127 -23.34 34.03 37.98
C ASP A 1127 -23.12 32.51 37.96
N MET A 1128 -21.85 32.09 38.06
CA MET A 1128 -21.44 30.69 38.01
C MET A 1128 -22.03 29.86 39.16
N LEU A 1129 -22.43 30.48 40.27
CA LEU A 1129 -23.11 29.81 41.38
C LEU A 1129 -24.53 29.34 41.02
N THR A 1130 -25.15 29.91 39.98
CA THR A 1130 -26.52 29.54 39.55
C THR A 1130 -26.61 28.14 38.92
N PHE A 1131 -25.49 27.58 38.44
CA PHE A 1131 -25.42 26.20 37.96
C PHE A 1131 -25.35 25.17 39.11
N GLY A 1132 -25.34 25.62 40.37
CA GLY A 1132 -25.31 24.77 41.55
C GLY A 1132 -23.90 24.34 41.97
N PRO A 1133 -23.77 23.30 42.82
CA PRO A 1133 -22.47 22.88 43.35
C PRO A 1133 -21.59 22.27 42.27
N THR A 1134 -20.29 22.60 42.30
CA THR A 1134 -19.28 22.12 41.36
C THR A 1134 -18.51 20.91 41.89
N GLU A 1135 -17.82 20.23 40.98
CA GLU A 1135 -16.78 19.23 41.24
C GLU A 1135 -15.53 19.61 40.42
N TRP A 1136 -14.36 19.44 41.03
CA TRP A 1136 -13.08 19.68 40.36
C TRP A 1136 -12.76 18.51 39.43
N ALA A 1137 -13.04 18.68 38.13
CA ALA A 1137 -13.04 17.59 37.15
C ALA A 1137 -12.51 18.05 35.78
N PRO A 1138 -12.04 17.13 34.91
CA PRO A 1138 -11.67 17.46 33.54
C PRO A 1138 -12.80 18.15 32.79
N LEU A 1139 -12.48 19.27 32.14
CA LEU A 1139 -13.39 20.02 31.24
C LEU A 1139 -14.06 19.08 30.22
N GLY A 1140 -13.28 18.13 29.69
CA GLY A 1140 -13.69 17.15 28.70
C GLY A 1140 -14.81 16.21 29.10
N ASN A 1141 -15.14 16.08 30.39
CA ASN A 1141 -16.25 15.24 30.86
C ASN A 1141 -17.62 15.71 30.33
N VAL A 1142 -17.78 17.03 30.13
CA VAL A 1142 -19.04 17.68 29.70
C VAL A 1142 -18.87 18.39 28.35
N VAL A 1143 -17.63 18.76 28.01
CA VAL A 1143 -17.30 19.58 26.85
C VAL A 1143 -16.60 18.74 25.78
N HIS A 1144 -17.19 18.70 24.58
CA HIS A 1144 -16.52 18.27 23.36
C HIS A 1144 -15.57 19.37 22.87
N ALA A 1145 -14.51 18.97 22.18
CA ALA A 1145 -13.64 19.92 21.48
C ALA A 1145 -13.23 19.39 20.09
N ARG A 1146 -12.79 20.33 19.25
CA ARG A 1146 -12.08 20.10 18.00
C ARG A 1146 -10.94 21.13 17.91
N SER A 1147 -9.79 20.74 17.38
CA SER A 1147 -8.69 21.66 17.09
C SER A 1147 -7.95 21.27 15.81
N GLY A 1148 -7.18 22.22 15.26
CA GLY A 1148 -6.32 22.05 14.10
C GLY A 1148 -5.39 23.25 13.91
N ASP A 1149 -4.69 23.28 12.79
CA ASP A 1149 -3.77 24.33 12.36
C ASP A 1149 -4.36 25.18 11.22
N LYS A 1150 -3.81 26.39 10.99
CA LYS A 1150 -3.91 27.05 9.69
C LYS A 1150 -2.69 27.96 9.52
N GLY A 1151 -1.63 27.41 8.94
CA GLY A 1151 -0.28 27.99 9.02
C GLY A 1151 0.31 27.79 10.42
N ASP A 1152 0.84 28.84 11.04
CA ASP A 1152 1.37 28.78 12.42
C ASP A 1152 0.31 29.00 13.52
N ASN A 1153 -0.90 29.36 13.11
CA ASN A 1153 -2.05 29.53 14.00
C ASN A 1153 -2.59 28.16 14.42
N SER A 1154 -3.01 28.03 15.68
CA SER A 1154 -3.90 26.95 16.10
C SER A 1154 -5.31 27.47 16.37
N ASN A 1155 -6.30 26.62 16.12
CA ASN A 1155 -7.71 26.86 16.44
C ASN A 1155 -8.20 25.79 17.41
N VAL A 1156 -9.14 26.14 18.28
CA VAL A 1156 -9.83 25.19 19.15
C VAL A 1156 -11.26 25.66 19.42
N GLY A 1157 -12.23 24.89 18.94
CA GLY A 1157 -13.63 25.01 19.31
C GLY A 1157 -13.98 24.07 20.44
N PHE A 1158 -14.71 24.58 21.42
CA PHE A 1158 -15.32 23.83 22.52
C PHE A 1158 -16.84 23.92 22.38
N PHE A 1159 -17.55 22.83 22.65
CA PHE A 1159 -19.01 22.79 22.61
C PHE A 1159 -19.58 21.76 23.59
N VAL A 1160 -20.87 21.90 23.93
CA VAL A 1160 -21.56 21.06 24.92
C VAL A 1160 -22.77 20.37 24.33
N ARG A 1161 -23.21 19.30 25.00
CA ARG A 1161 -24.28 18.40 24.53
C ARG A 1161 -25.66 19.01 24.71
N ASN A 1162 -25.87 19.70 25.84
CA ASN A 1162 -27.16 20.27 26.22
C ASN A 1162 -27.12 21.81 26.19
N ASP A 1163 -28.22 22.44 25.81
CA ASP A 1163 -28.29 23.90 25.62
C ASP A 1163 -28.09 24.68 26.96
N ASP A 1164 -28.43 24.08 28.10
CA ASP A 1164 -28.24 24.68 29.43
C ASP A 1164 -26.78 24.63 29.94
N GLU A 1165 -25.97 23.71 29.40
CA GLU A 1165 -24.52 23.65 29.64
C GLU A 1165 -23.79 24.84 28.96
N TYR A 1166 -24.40 25.46 27.93
CA TYR A 1166 -23.72 26.47 27.12
C TYR A 1166 -23.42 27.77 27.87
N ALA A 1167 -24.36 28.20 28.73
CA ALA A 1167 -24.18 29.38 29.54
C ALA A 1167 -22.98 29.22 30.50
N TRP A 1168 -22.78 28.03 31.07
CA TRP A 1168 -21.58 27.72 31.87
C TRP A 1168 -20.32 27.70 31.00
N LEU A 1169 -20.36 27.02 29.84
CA LEU A 1169 -19.21 26.92 28.92
C LEU A 1169 -18.63 28.29 28.56
N ARG A 1170 -19.49 29.21 28.10
CA ARG A 1170 -19.05 30.56 27.67
C ARG A 1170 -18.59 31.44 28.81
N ASN A 1171 -19.21 31.37 29.99
CA ASN A 1171 -18.79 32.11 31.17
C ASN A 1171 -17.43 31.61 31.70
N LEU A 1172 -17.20 30.28 31.67
CA LEU A 1172 -15.95 29.66 32.09
C LEU A 1172 -14.80 29.96 31.11
N LEU A 1173 -15.02 29.69 29.82
CA LEU A 1173 -14.01 29.83 28.78
C LEU A 1173 -13.90 31.27 28.31
N THR A 1174 -13.21 32.06 29.12
CA THR A 1174 -12.67 33.39 28.77
C THR A 1174 -11.30 33.26 28.09
N VAL A 1175 -10.80 34.33 27.45
CA VAL A 1175 -9.40 34.37 26.94
C VAL A 1175 -8.41 34.18 28.10
N SER A 1176 -8.68 34.78 29.26
CA SER A 1176 -7.89 34.57 30.47
C SER A 1176 -7.88 33.10 30.89
N LYS A 1177 -9.04 32.43 30.90
CA LYS A 1177 -9.13 31.01 31.24
C LYS A 1177 -8.40 30.13 30.23
N LEU A 1178 -8.48 30.42 28.92
CA LEU A 1178 -7.72 29.68 27.91
C LEU A 1178 -6.21 29.73 28.21
N LYS A 1179 -5.65 30.90 28.52
CA LYS A 1179 -4.23 31.03 28.90
C LYS A 1179 -3.88 30.20 30.14
N GLN A 1180 -4.75 30.17 31.17
CA GLN A 1180 -4.59 29.30 32.35
C GLN A 1180 -4.65 27.80 32.02
N LEU A 1181 -5.50 27.39 31.07
CA LEU A 1181 -5.65 25.99 30.65
C LEU A 1181 -4.45 25.51 29.82
N PHE A 1182 -3.82 26.39 29.03
CA PHE A 1182 -2.53 26.08 28.39
C PHE A 1182 -1.42 25.86 29.44
N GLY A 1183 -1.40 26.63 30.53
CA GLY A 1183 -0.40 26.51 31.60
C GLY A 1183 1.01 26.81 31.08
N ASP A 1184 1.98 25.95 31.39
CA ASP A 1184 3.39 26.10 30.97
C ASP A 1184 3.55 26.25 29.44
N ASP A 1185 2.70 25.62 28.64
CA ASP A 1185 2.67 25.77 27.17
C ASP A 1185 2.16 27.15 26.69
N TRP A 1186 1.69 28.01 27.62
CA TRP A 1186 1.58 29.45 27.39
C TRP A 1186 2.91 30.16 27.65
N PHE A 1187 3.51 29.94 28.82
CA PHE A 1187 4.64 30.73 29.33
C PHE A 1187 6.03 30.30 28.82
N LYS A 1188 6.16 29.09 28.25
CA LYS A 1188 7.38 28.62 27.54
C LYS A 1188 7.62 29.30 26.18
N MET A 1189 6.60 29.95 25.63
CA MET A 1189 6.61 30.58 24.31
C MET A 1189 6.53 32.11 24.42
N ASN A 1190 6.31 32.80 23.30
CA ASN A 1190 5.90 34.21 23.29
C ASN A 1190 4.64 34.42 24.16
N PRO A 1191 4.73 35.10 25.32
CA PRO A 1191 3.59 35.28 26.22
C PRO A 1191 2.56 36.28 25.68
N ASP A 1192 3.00 37.18 24.79
CA ASP A 1192 2.23 38.25 24.16
C ASP A 1192 1.43 37.77 22.94
N ARG A 1193 1.55 36.48 22.57
CA ARG A 1193 0.84 35.89 21.42
C ARG A 1193 -0.68 36.12 21.50
N ARG A 1194 -1.26 36.44 20.34
CA ARG A 1194 -2.63 36.97 20.20
C ARG A 1194 -3.68 35.85 20.27
N VAL A 1195 -4.83 36.14 20.90
CA VAL A 1195 -5.97 35.21 21.00
C VAL A 1195 -7.24 35.90 20.53
N GLU A 1196 -7.92 35.31 19.55
CA GLU A 1196 -9.25 35.72 19.09
C GLU A 1196 -10.30 34.75 19.66
N ARG A 1197 -11.33 35.26 20.34
CA ARG A 1197 -12.45 34.49 20.94
C ARG A 1197 -13.78 34.84 20.27
N VAL A 1198 -14.55 33.81 19.94
CA VAL A 1198 -15.87 33.91 19.27
C VAL A 1198 -16.86 32.95 19.94
N GLU A 1199 -18.12 33.37 20.06
CA GLU A 1199 -19.25 32.52 20.49
C GLU A 1199 -20.12 32.14 19.29
N PHE A 1200 -20.58 30.88 19.25
CA PHE A 1200 -21.55 30.38 18.28
C PHE A 1200 -22.77 29.78 19.01
N PRO A 1201 -23.78 30.61 19.37
CA PRO A 1201 -24.88 30.15 20.21
C PRO A 1201 -25.78 29.09 19.57
N GLY A 1202 -25.94 29.08 18.24
CA GLY A 1202 -26.78 28.11 17.52
C GLY A 1202 -26.22 26.67 17.47
N ILE A 1203 -25.00 26.46 17.98
CA ILE A 1203 -24.32 25.16 18.10
C ILE A 1203 -23.69 24.96 19.49
N ASN A 1204 -24.10 25.77 20.49
CA ASN A 1204 -23.59 25.74 21.87
C ASN A 1204 -22.04 25.80 21.99
N ALA A 1205 -21.38 26.57 21.11
CA ALA A 1205 -19.91 26.56 21.02
C ALA A 1205 -19.22 27.88 21.42
N VAL A 1206 -17.99 27.74 21.88
CA VAL A 1206 -17.01 28.81 22.14
C VAL A 1206 -15.73 28.45 21.39
N HIS A 1207 -15.30 29.33 20.51
CA HIS A 1207 -14.18 29.08 19.61
C HIS A 1207 -13.03 30.05 19.90
N PHE A 1208 -11.81 29.52 19.92
CA PHE A 1208 -10.58 30.28 20.06
C PHE A 1208 -9.64 30.07 18.89
N ARG A 1209 -8.94 31.13 18.53
CA ARG A 1209 -7.80 31.11 17.61
C ARG A 1209 -6.59 31.66 18.35
N VAL A 1210 -5.52 30.88 18.44
CA VAL A 1210 -4.25 31.27 19.07
C VAL A 1210 -3.21 31.41 17.98
N LEU A 1211 -2.74 32.64 17.76
CA LEU A 1211 -1.73 32.93 16.75
C LEU A 1211 -0.35 32.47 17.25
N ASP A 1212 0.54 32.16 16.29
CA ASP A 1212 1.96 31.86 16.52
C ASP A 1212 2.21 30.76 17.57
N ASN A 1213 1.38 29.73 17.55
CA ASN A 1213 1.32 28.68 18.58
C ASN A 1213 1.98 27.37 18.14
N LEU A 1214 2.19 27.18 16.83
CA LEU A 1214 2.75 25.95 16.26
C LEU A 1214 4.23 26.09 15.93
N ASN A 1215 4.86 27.21 16.27
CA ASN A 1215 6.31 27.43 16.20
C ASN A 1215 6.89 27.33 14.76
N GLY A 1216 6.14 27.77 13.75
CA GLY A 1216 6.44 27.69 12.30
C GLY A 1216 5.43 26.87 11.48
N GLY A 1217 4.36 26.38 12.12
CA GLY A 1217 3.41 25.43 11.52
C GLY A 1217 4.06 24.07 11.20
N ILE A 1218 3.27 23.14 10.65
CA ILE A 1218 3.66 21.73 10.45
C ILE A 1218 4.98 21.52 9.68
N ALA A 1219 5.38 22.45 8.80
CA ALA A 1219 6.58 22.29 7.97
C ALA A 1219 7.90 22.64 8.70
N SER A 1220 7.88 23.48 9.75
CA SER A 1220 9.08 23.87 10.51
C SER A 1220 8.94 23.87 12.05
N SER A 1221 7.84 23.35 12.58
CA SER A 1221 7.59 23.21 14.03
C SER A 1221 8.63 22.38 14.78
N ASP A 1222 8.99 22.83 15.99
CA ASP A 1222 9.71 22.01 16.98
C ASP A 1222 8.79 21.29 17.97
N ARG A 1223 7.46 21.42 17.87
CA ARG A 1223 6.49 20.67 18.68
C ARG A 1223 6.36 19.23 18.18
N ILE A 1224 5.77 18.35 19.01
CA ILE A 1224 5.29 17.04 18.54
C ILE A 1224 3.94 17.19 17.81
N ASP A 1225 3.01 17.97 18.37
CA ASP A 1225 1.75 18.32 17.70
C ASP A 1225 1.92 19.59 16.85
N GLY A 1226 2.56 19.43 15.68
CA GLY A 1226 2.72 20.48 14.68
C GLY A 1226 1.44 20.79 13.86
N LEU A 1227 0.39 19.98 14.01
CA LEU A 1227 -0.94 20.17 13.39
C LEU A 1227 -1.96 20.80 14.36
N GLY A 1228 -1.59 21.03 15.63
CA GLY A 1228 -2.52 21.49 16.66
C GLY A 1228 -3.72 20.55 16.93
N LYS A 1229 -3.74 19.33 16.39
CA LYS A 1229 -4.91 18.42 16.44
C LYS A 1229 -5.08 17.75 17.81
N GLY A 1230 -4.05 17.79 18.66
CA GLY A 1230 -4.10 17.36 20.06
C GLY A 1230 -4.48 18.47 21.05
N ILE A 1231 -4.49 19.75 20.64
CA ILE A 1231 -4.74 20.89 21.52
C ILE A 1231 -6.13 20.82 22.18
N GLY A 1232 -7.16 20.42 21.44
CA GLY A 1232 -8.52 20.22 21.98
C GLY A 1232 -8.56 19.17 23.09
N GLU A 1233 -7.97 18.01 22.86
CA GLU A 1233 -7.91 16.93 23.87
C GLU A 1233 -7.03 17.31 25.08
N TYR A 1234 -5.91 18.01 24.85
CA TYR A 1234 -5.09 18.55 25.93
C TYR A 1234 -5.89 19.51 26.82
N LEU A 1235 -6.56 20.50 26.23
CA LEU A 1235 -7.34 21.48 27.00
C LEU A 1235 -8.59 20.85 27.64
N ARG A 1236 -9.20 19.82 27.04
CA ARG A 1236 -10.24 18.98 27.66
C ARG A 1236 -9.73 18.20 28.87
N SER A 1237 -8.47 17.75 28.88
CA SER A 1237 -7.89 17.00 30.01
C SER A 1237 -7.65 17.88 31.25
N ARG A 1238 -7.60 19.21 31.08
CA ARG A 1238 -7.39 20.17 32.16
C ARG A 1238 -8.61 20.23 33.08
N TYR A 1239 -8.36 20.31 34.38
CA TYR A 1239 -9.40 20.36 35.40
C TYR A 1239 -9.97 21.78 35.57
N VAL A 1240 -11.27 21.84 35.82
CA VAL A 1240 -12.07 23.05 36.09
C VAL A 1240 -13.17 22.72 37.09
N ASP A 1241 -13.83 23.75 37.61
CA ASP A 1241 -15.10 23.62 38.33
C ASP A 1241 -16.25 23.30 37.37
N VAL A 1242 -16.65 22.02 37.34
CA VAL A 1242 -17.78 21.52 36.54
C VAL A 1242 -19.02 21.36 37.43
N PRO A 1243 -20.18 21.96 37.11
CA PRO A 1243 -21.42 21.74 37.84
C PRO A 1243 -21.82 20.26 37.88
N LYS A 1244 -22.16 19.76 39.08
CA LYS A 1244 -22.48 18.34 39.30
C LYS A 1244 -23.66 17.86 38.47
N ALA A 1245 -24.67 18.71 38.29
CA ALA A 1245 -25.84 18.44 37.45
C ALA A 1245 -25.50 18.15 35.96
N PHE A 1246 -24.31 18.51 35.49
CA PHE A 1246 -23.83 18.17 34.15
C PHE A 1246 -23.01 16.87 34.13
N LEU A 1247 -22.25 16.58 35.20
CA LEU A 1247 -21.52 15.31 35.37
C LEU A 1247 -22.46 14.13 35.62
N GLU A 1248 -23.56 14.37 36.33
CA GLU A 1248 -24.62 13.40 36.63
C GLU A 1248 -25.34 12.90 35.37
N ARG A 1249 -25.22 13.61 34.23
CA ARG A 1249 -25.72 13.19 32.90
C ARG A 1249 -24.81 12.19 32.20
N GLY A 1250 -23.69 11.81 32.82
CA GLY A 1250 -22.66 10.95 32.23
C GLY A 1250 -21.53 11.74 31.56
N LYS A 1251 -20.35 11.11 31.50
CA LYS A 1251 -19.10 11.71 31.01
C LYS A 1251 -18.81 11.29 29.57
N ILE A 1252 -18.32 12.23 28.75
CA ILE A 1252 -17.83 12.00 27.38
C ILE A 1252 -16.54 11.16 27.38
#